data_AF-A0A2V5N7X6-F1
#
_entry.id   AF-A0A2V5N7X6-F1
#
_cell.length_a   1.000
_cell.length_b   1.000
_cell.length_c   1.000
_cell.angle_alpha   90.00
_cell.angle_beta   90.00
_cell.angle_gamma   90.00
#
_symmetry.space_group_name_H-M   'P 1'
#
loop_
_entity.id
_entity.type
_entity.pdbx_description
1 polymer ?
#
loop_
_entity_poly.entity_id
_entity_poly.type
_entity_poly.pdbx_seq_one_letter_code
_entity_poly.pdbx_strand_id
1 'polypeptide(L)'
;MAPITSTRYDAASRVTSIETPETGIHYGYNDANRVVWEDQILLGYPTRHLEKAPDADGNPTQLLVTTNGVADFLVHYDYTQRHQLAHITGNDYSPLYSYTYDSAGNMTRCHGEIIGDSANAPSAYYDALNRPTYWEQTRGSDAGFSGQHYQYDKIGREVAVWRDEDGNKGERFTFNTANHMTRAVYKADNAGTENPTNWERFRDYHYTPDLLNWTSVNDNGYLAPLEYNGINQYTSINGFVPQYDGNFNQTTTIYGPSFVYNALNQVAGGSMQCTYDGLGRCLKRTIGNNTIVFAYDGWKPVAEYDGGGNLHARNIYGPGPDELLMRGDSSYGWFFYHADKQESVNALVDLSGNVVEKYSYDAFGRPTVTNADGSGARSYSNYGNRFMYTGREWLWELNLYDYRHRLYNPDNGRFLQTDPTGFDAGDMNLFRYCDDDPVDRSDPSGLLADHTYERQLWLYGSNFQGSFAEFEQSRHPAGVGDSGIWSGESRSIAWQDEGKKGSPTVYHIPATAAWSIEKKVAANARSDKTTESLSVVGQAENGSANYVTSNPHPGNGFGNNVKNSQFNGKAQYSRIDQHAKYLPVGYRHIVGFVLGHIYYDRTFVAKDINIAIQCDYKVAIIVGEMHGAGDKVIVYEKDKPLPRY
;
A
#
# COMPACT_ATOMS: atom_id res chain seq x y z
N MET A 1 -28.17 -1.06 -0.91
CA MET A 1 -28.31 0.39 -1.19
C MET A 1 -26.97 1.03 -0.90
N ALA A 2 -26.55 2.03 -1.68
CA ALA A 2 -25.38 2.82 -1.31
C ALA A 2 -25.71 3.65 -0.07
N PRO A 3 -24.79 3.78 0.91
CA PRO A 3 -24.98 4.76 1.98
C PRO A 3 -25.12 6.14 1.33
N ILE A 4 -26.15 6.89 1.72
CA ILE A 4 -26.30 8.29 1.31
C ILE A 4 -25.32 9.07 2.17
N THR A 5 -24.32 9.68 1.53
CA THR A 5 -23.33 10.53 2.19
C THR A 5 -23.56 11.98 1.78
N SER A 6 -23.61 12.88 2.76
CA SER A 6 -23.72 14.33 2.57
C SER A 6 -22.44 15.01 3.08
N THR A 7 -21.73 15.70 2.20
CA THR A 7 -20.53 16.47 2.56
C THR A 7 -20.88 17.96 2.62
N ARG A 8 -20.48 18.63 3.70
CA ARG A 8 -20.67 20.06 3.91
C ARG A 8 -19.34 20.79 3.85
N TYR A 9 -19.39 22.04 3.40
CA TYR A 9 -18.21 22.90 3.26
C TYR A 9 -18.46 24.25 3.92
N ASP A 10 -17.41 24.88 4.43
CA ASP A 10 -17.47 26.28 4.85
C ASP A 10 -17.17 27.26 3.68
N ALA A 11 -17.17 28.56 3.98
CA ALA A 11 -16.90 29.61 3.00
C ALA A 11 -15.48 29.58 2.41
N ALA A 12 -14.54 28.86 3.05
CA ALA A 12 -13.19 28.63 2.55
C ALA A 12 -13.07 27.31 1.77
N SER A 13 -14.20 26.66 1.44
CA SER A 13 -14.27 25.37 0.74
C SER A 13 -13.63 24.21 1.51
N ARG A 14 -13.54 24.32 2.83
CA ARG A 14 -13.03 23.25 3.70
C ARG A 14 -14.17 22.34 4.09
N VAL A 15 -13.93 21.02 4.11
CA VAL A 15 -14.94 20.04 4.53
C VAL A 15 -15.25 20.24 6.02
N THR A 16 -16.46 20.66 6.35
CA THR A 16 -16.87 20.84 7.75
C THR A 16 -17.53 19.60 8.33
N SER A 17 -18.23 18.82 7.49
CA SER A 17 -18.74 17.52 7.91
C SER A 17 -18.98 16.56 6.76
N ILE A 18 -18.96 15.27 7.10
CA ILE A 18 -19.38 14.16 6.24
C ILE A 18 -20.40 13.33 7.03
N GLU A 19 -21.64 13.30 6.55
CA GLU A 19 -22.78 12.74 7.29
C GLU A 19 -23.45 11.60 6.50
N THR A 20 -23.82 10.54 7.19
CA THR A 20 -24.75 9.51 6.73
C THR A 20 -26.01 9.53 7.61
N PRO A 21 -27.07 8.75 7.32
CA PRO A 21 -28.22 8.66 8.22
C PRO A 21 -27.88 8.15 9.63
N GLU A 22 -26.79 7.40 9.80
CA GLU A 22 -26.42 6.75 11.07
C GLU A 22 -25.13 7.30 11.70
N THR A 23 -24.30 8.01 10.92
CA THR A 23 -22.96 8.46 11.35
C THR A 23 -22.66 9.88 10.92
N GLY A 24 -21.69 10.52 11.58
CA GLY A 24 -21.18 11.82 11.18
C GLY A 24 -19.71 11.99 11.53
N ILE A 25 -19.00 12.75 10.71
CA ILE A 25 -17.64 13.21 10.98
C ILE A 25 -17.68 14.73 10.86
N HIS A 26 -17.37 15.47 11.92
CA HIS A 26 -17.33 16.94 11.88
C HIS A 26 -15.91 17.42 12.18
N TYR A 27 -15.46 18.46 11.49
CA TYR A 27 -14.07 18.94 11.57
C TYR A 27 -13.97 20.35 12.13
N GLY A 28 -12.94 20.53 12.96
CA GLY A 28 -12.45 21.84 13.37
C GLY A 28 -11.14 22.19 12.73
N TYR A 29 -11.02 23.43 12.28
CA TYR A 29 -9.80 23.94 11.66
C TYR A 29 -9.19 25.06 12.49
N ASN A 30 -7.86 25.13 12.50
CA ASN A 30 -7.15 26.33 12.94
C ASN A 30 -7.01 27.36 11.81
N ASP A 31 -6.42 28.51 12.14
CA ASP A 31 -6.17 29.62 11.20
C ASP A 31 -5.19 29.25 10.07
N ALA A 32 -4.37 28.20 10.28
CA ALA A 32 -3.47 27.66 9.27
C ALA A 32 -4.14 26.62 8.35
N ASN A 33 -5.47 26.51 8.40
CA ASN A 33 -6.25 25.56 7.61
C ASN A 33 -5.94 24.07 7.88
N ARG A 34 -5.52 23.75 9.12
CA ARG A 34 -5.25 22.36 9.53
C ARG A 34 -6.40 21.85 10.39
N VAL A 35 -6.79 20.60 10.19
CA VAL A 35 -7.75 19.92 11.08
C VAL A 35 -7.09 19.76 12.45
N VAL A 36 -7.68 20.36 13.48
CA VAL A 36 -7.21 20.29 14.87
C VAL A 36 -8.12 19.46 15.75
N TRP A 37 -9.37 19.21 15.33
CA TRP A 37 -10.24 18.26 15.99
C TRP A 37 -11.22 17.60 15.01
N GLU A 38 -11.70 16.43 15.41
CA GLU A 38 -12.69 15.63 14.70
C GLU A 38 -13.75 15.10 15.70
N ASP A 39 -15.02 15.38 15.46
CA ASP A 39 -16.13 14.71 16.14
C ASP A 39 -16.57 13.50 15.32
N GLN A 40 -16.56 12.33 15.94
CA GLN A 40 -17.09 11.10 15.38
C GLN A 40 -18.43 10.79 16.03
N ILE A 41 -19.48 10.73 15.22
CA ILE A 41 -20.88 10.56 15.62
C ILE A 41 -21.38 9.22 15.11
N LEU A 42 -22.05 8.47 15.99
CA LEU A 42 -22.73 7.21 15.69
C LEU A 42 -24.06 7.24 16.44
N LEU A 43 -25.17 7.06 15.71
CA LEU A 43 -26.50 7.14 16.28
C LEU A 43 -26.66 6.16 17.46
N GLY A 44 -27.10 6.67 18.61
CA GLY A 44 -27.29 5.88 19.83
C GLY A 44 -26.05 5.78 20.73
N TYR A 45 -24.92 6.36 20.35
CA TYR A 45 -23.71 6.42 21.16
C TYR A 45 -23.28 7.88 21.43
N PRO A 46 -22.56 8.15 22.53
CA PRO A 46 -21.94 9.45 22.75
C PRO A 46 -21.04 9.85 21.58
N THR A 47 -21.00 11.16 21.28
CA THR A 47 -20.00 11.71 20.36
C THR A 47 -18.62 11.49 20.96
N ARG A 48 -17.70 10.97 20.14
CA ARG A 48 -16.29 10.86 20.48
C ARG A 48 -15.58 12.03 19.81
N HIS A 49 -15.06 12.94 20.62
CA HIS A 49 -14.33 14.12 20.17
C HIS A 49 -12.84 13.82 20.24
N LEU A 50 -12.13 13.95 19.12
CA LEU A 50 -10.68 13.81 19.04
C LEU A 50 -10.05 15.18 18.82
N GLU A 51 -9.12 15.57 19.68
CA GLU A 51 -8.40 16.83 19.59
C GLU A 51 -6.88 16.59 19.48
N LYS A 52 -6.27 17.25 18.50
CA LYS A 52 -4.84 17.21 18.20
C LYS A 52 -4.29 18.62 18.08
N ALA A 53 -4.00 19.24 19.22
CA ALA A 53 -3.41 20.57 19.26
C ALA A 53 -2.01 20.53 18.63
N PRO A 54 -1.70 21.40 17.65
CA PRO A 54 -0.38 21.43 17.04
C PRO A 54 0.59 22.38 17.78
N ASP A 55 1.90 22.12 17.65
CA ASP A 55 2.94 23.09 17.94
C ASP A 55 3.03 24.18 16.85
N ALA A 56 4.01 25.09 16.98
CA ALA A 56 4.24 26.17 16.02
C ALA A 56 4.60 25.66 14.61
N ASP A 57 5.15 24.45 14.51
CA ASP A 57 5.56 23.83 13.26
C ASP A 57 4.43 22.99 12.62
N GLY A 58 3.39 22.68 13.39
CA GLY A 58 2.24 21.89 12.97
C GLY A 58 2.26 20.44 13.41
N ASN A 59 3.23 20.02 14.21
CA ASN A 59 3.26 18.67 14.74
C ASN A 59 2.22 18.56 15.87
N PRO A 60 1.40 17.50 15.92
CA PRO A 60 0.43 17.33 17.00
C PRO A 60 1.16 17.08 18.32
N THR A 61 0.96 17.92 19.33
CA THR A 61 1.60 17.77 20.65
C THR A 61 0.82 16.87 21.60
N GLN A 62 -0.40 16.52 21.23
CA GLN A 62 -1.25 15.60 21.99
C GLN A 62 -2.27 14.92 21.09
N LEU A 63 -2.82 13.84 21.62
CA LEU A 63 -4.07 13.24 21.15
C LEU A 63 -4.99 13.06 22.35
N LEU A 64 -6.03 13.88 22.41
CA LEU A 64 -7.10 13.81 23.42
C LEU A 64 -8.34 13.20 22.79
N VAL A 65 -8.92 12.18 23.42
CA VAL A 65 -10.26 11.66 23.08
C VAL A 65 -11.17 11.90 24.27
N THR A 66 -12.34 12.51 24.01
CA THR A 66 -13.37 12.69 25.03
C THR A 66 -14.73 12.16 24.58
N THR A 67 -15.53 11.70 25.53
CA THR A 67 -16.97 11.44 25.35
C THR A 67 -17.75 12.24 26.37
N ASN A 68 -18.79 12.96 25.91
CA ASN A 68 -19.58 13.86 26.76
C ASN A 68 -18.72 14.85 27.59
N GLY A 69 -17.59 15.30 27.04
CA GLY A 69 -16.66 16.21 27.71
C GLY A 69 -15.79 15.58 28.80
N VAL A 70 -15.83 14.26 28.96
CA VAL A 70 -14.95 13.51 29.88
C VAL A 70 -13.79 12.91 29.07
N ALA A 71 -12.56 13.09 29.55
CA ALA A 71 -11.38 12.52 28.91
C ALA A 71 -11.35 10.99 29.05
N ASP A 72 -11.39 10.30 27.92
CA ASP A 72 -11.25 8.86 27.83
C ASP A 72 -9.79 8.46 27.62
N PHE A 73 -9.06 9.22 26.81
CA PHE A 73 -7.68 8.94 26.38
C PHE A 73 -6.92 10.25 26.20
N LEU A 74 -5.69 10.32 26.71
CA LEU A 74 -4.78 11.44 26.48
C LEU A 74 -3.34 10.94 26.50
N VAL A 75 -2.61 11.26 25.43
CA VAL A 75 -1.16 11.10 25.31
C VAL A 75 -0.56 12.38 24.73
N HIS A 76 0.68 12.68 25.10
CA HIS A 76 1.44 13.80 24.57
C HIS A 76 2.60 13.32 23.71
N TYR A 77 3.01 14.18 22.77
CA TYR A 77 4.05 13.92 21.81
C TYR A 77 5.07 15.06 21.81
N ASP A 78 6.35 14.69 21.71
CA ASP A 78 7.44 15.61 21.44
C ASP A 78 8.23 15.12 20.22
N TYR A 79 8.84 16.06 19.51
CA TYR A 79 9.50 15.80 18.23
C TYR A 79 10.97 16.22 18.26
N THR A 80 11.77 15.56 17.42
CA THR A 80 13.12 16.02 17.10
C THR A 80 13.06 17.32 16.29
N GLN A 81 14.20 18.01 16.14
CA GLN A 81 14.32 19.17 15.24
C GLN A 81 14.11 18.84 13.76
N ARG A 82 13.98 17.55 13.40
CA ARG A 82 13.64 17.07 12.05
C ARG A 82 12.15 16.69 11.93
N HIS A 83 11.31 17.06 12.90
CA HIS A 83 9.87 16.73 12.94
C HIS A 83 9.58 15.22 13.03
N GLN A 84 10.56 14.43 13.49
CA GLN A 84 10.39 13.01 13.74
C GLN A 84 9.93 12.80 15.19
N LEU A 85 8.95 11.91 15.43
CA LEU A 85 8.46 11.63 16.79
C LEU A 85 9.63 11.21 17.68
N ALA A 86 9.81 11.87 18.82
CA ALA A 86 10.89 11.61 19.76
C ALA A 86 10.39 10.91 21.03
N HIS A 87 9.24 11.36 21.57
CA HIS A 87 8.69 10.80 22.80
C HIS A 87 7.17 10.71 22.74
N ILE A 88 6.64 9.70 23.41
CA ILE A 88 5.23 9.60 23.78
C ILE A 88 5.16 9.57 25.30
N THR A 89 4.36 10.45 25.90
CA THR A 89 4.13 10.48 27.34
C THR A 89 2.64 10.32 27.67
N GLY A 90 2.36 9.79 28.86
CA GLY A 90 0.99 9.64 29.36
C GLY A 90 0.39 10.97 29.81
N ASN A 91 -0.89 10.95 30.20
CA ASN A 91 -1.62 12.12 30.71
C ASN A 91 -0.92 12.84 31.90
N ASP A 92 -0.16 12.12 32.72
CA ASP A 92 0.64 12.66 33.83
C ASP A 92 2.07 13.02 33.42
N TYR A 93 2.35 13.07 32.10
CA TYR A 93 3.67 13.25 31.49
C TYR A 93 4.69 12.16 31.85
N SER A 94 4.23 10.98 32.32
CA SER A 94 5.12 9.84 32.50
C SER A 94 5.61 9.33 31.13
N PRO A 95 6.89 8.98 31.00
CA PRO A 95 7.44 8.48 29.74
C PRO A 95 6.86 7.10 29.41
N LEU A 96 6.32 6.96 28.19
CA LEU A 96 5.80 5.69 27.68
C LEU A 96 6.76 5.09 26.66
N TYR A 97 7.13 5.88 25.66
CA TYR A 97 8.02 5.46 24.58
C TYR A 97 9.00 6.56 24.17
N SER A 98 10.21 6.16 23.78
CA SER A 98 11.18 7.04 23.12
C SER A 98 11.73 6.48 21.82
N TYR A 99 12.05 7.39 20.91
CA TYR A 99 12.52 7.09 19.56
C TYR A 99 13.86 7.77 19.27
N THR A 100 14.74 7.06 18.58
CA THR A 100 15.96 7.66 18.00
C THR A 100 16.11 7.27 16.54
N TYR A 101 16.84 8.11 15.81
CA TYR A 101 17.02 7.97 14.37
C TYR A 101 18.49 8.17 14.00
N ASP A 102 18.92 7.53 12.91
CA ASP A 102 20.23 7.81 12.32
C ASP A 102 20.20 9.10 11.47
N SER A 103 21.34 9.41 10.84
CA SER A 103 21.46 10.57 9.96
C SER A 103 20.67 10.45 8.65
N ALA A 104 20.38 9.22 8.20
CA ALA A 104 19.54 8.94 7.03
C ALA A 104 18.04 9.01 7.33
N GLY A 105 17.67 9.10 8.61
CA GLY A 105 16.28 9.19 9.07
C GLY A 105 15.70 7.84 9.49
N ASN A 106 16.45 6.74 9.38
CA ASN A 106 15.99 5.42 9.78
C ASN A 106 15.83 5.36 11.30
N MET A 107 14.74 4.75 11.78
CA MET A 107 14.53 4.55 13.21
C MET A 107 15.56 3.55 13.76
N THR A 108 16.46 4.00 14.62
CA THR A 108 17.46 3.15 15.27
C THR A 108 16.99 2.61 16.60
N ARG A 109 15.95 3.21 17.19
CA ARG A 109 15.38 2.77 18.45
C ARG A 109 13.89 3.10 18.55
N CYS A 110 13.12 2.14 19.05
CA CYS A 110 11.79 2.30 19.65
C CYS A 110 11.84 1.62 21.02
N HIS A 111 11.69 2.39 22.10
CA HIS A 111 12.00 1.93 23.45
C HIS A 111 10.81 2.12 24.39
N GLY A 112 10.31 1.04 24.98
CA GLY A 112 9.28 1.06 26.01
C GLY A 112 9.86 1.47 27.36
N GLU A 113 9.63 2.72 27.75
CA GLU A 113 10.21 3.32 28.97
C GLU A 113 9.68 2.67 30.26
N ILE A 114 8.43 2.17 30.24
CA ILE A 114 7.79 1.54 31.41
C ILE A 114 8.36 0.15 31.70
N ILE A 115 8.57 -0.66 30.67
CA ILE A 115 9.04 -2.05 30.81
C ILE A 115 10.55 -2.14 30.98
N GLY A 116 11.23 -0.99 30.98
CA GLY A 116 12.66 -0.89 31.20
C GLY A 116 13.44 -1.63 30.12
N ASP A 117 13.06 -1.44 28.85
CA ASP A 117 13.83 -1.92 27.70
C ASP A 117 15.32 -1.50 27.84
N SER A 118 16.25 -2.13 27.12
CA SER A 118 17.65 -1.71 27.24
C SER A 118 17.84 -0.29 26.71
N ALA A 119 18.25 0.64 27.57
CA ALA A 119 18.48 2.04 27.17
C ALA A 119 19.66 2.20 26.19
N ASN A 120 20.51 1.17 26.04
CA ASN A 120 21.80 1.26 25.35
C ASN A 120 21.92 0.43 24.05
N ALA A 121 20.92 -0.38 23.69
CA ALA A 121 20.94 -1.19 22.47
C ALA A 121 20.03 -0.58 21.39
N PRO A 122 20.48 -0.50 20.12
CA PRO A 122 19.61 -0.10 19.02
C PRO A 122 18.58 -1.19 18.74
N SER A 123 17.36 -0.78 18.45
CA SER A 123 16.27 -1.68 18.06
C SER A 123 16.42 -2.17 16.61
N ALA A 124 17.21 -1.49 15.78
CA ALA A 124 17.35 -1.85 14.37
C ALA A 124 18.74 -1.52 13.83
N TYR A 125 19.20 -2.36 12.90
CA TYR A 125 20.36 -2.09 12.05
C TYR A 125 19.96 -2.09 10.59
N TYR A 126 20.65 -1.29 9.79
CA TYR A 126 20.36 -1.08 8.38
C TYR A 126 21.59 -1.34 7.52
N ASP A 127 21.38 -1.83 6.31
CA ASP A 127 22.43 -1.88 5.30
C ASP A 127 22.59 -0.54 4.55
N ALA A 128 23.54 -0.48 3.60
CA ALA A 128 23.80 0.71 2.81
C ALA A 128 22.65 1.15 1.88
N LEU A 129 21.60 0.33 1.75
CA LEU A 129 20.38 0.65 1.01
C LEU A 129 19.22 1.01 1.96
N ASN A 130 19.50 1.27 3.25
CA ASN A 130 18.52 1.55 4.30
C ASN A 130 17.50 0.42 4.53
N ARG A 131 17.89 -0.83 4.27
CA ARG A 131 17.03 -1.99 4.53
C ARG A 131 17.34 -2.53 5.93
N PRO A 132 16.33 -2.81 6.78
CA PRO A 132 16.58 -3.42 8.09
C PRO A 132 17.27 -4.78 7.92
N THR A 133 18.47 -4.95 8.46
CA THR A 133 19.18 -6.24 8.53
C THR A 133 19.02 -6.92 9.87
N TYR A 134 18.59 -6.17 10.87
CA TYR A 134 18.31 -6.64 12.21
C TYR A 134 17.19 -5.82 12.81
N TRP A 135 16.35 -6.47 13.61
CA TRP A 135 15.29 -5.83 14.37
C TRP A 135 15.15 -6.55 15.71
N GLU A 136 15.12 -5.78 16.79
CA GLU A 136 14.95 -6.28 18.14
C GLU A 136 14.21 -5.25 18.96
N GLN A 137 13.28 -5.70 19.79
CA GLN A 137 12.77 -4.90 20.88
C GLN A 137 13.24 -5.54 22.19
N THR A 138 14.29 -4.96 22.78
CA THR A 138 14.99 -5.53 23.95
C THR A 138 14.20 -5.35 25.23
N ARG A 139 14.23 -6.32 26.15
CA ARG A 139 13.78 -6.16 27.54
C ARG A 139 14.99 -6.05 28.48
N GLY A 140 15.17 -4.93 29.17
CA GLY A 140 16.15 -4.79 30.26
C GLY A 140 17.55 -5.38 29.98
N SER A 141 18.14 -6.04 30.99
CA SER A 141 19.45 -6.70 30.91
C SER A 141 19.39 -8.19 30.55
N ASP A 142 18.21 -8.73 30.23
CA ASP A 142 18.05 -10.13 29.83
C ASP A 142 18.23 -10.28 28.31
N ALA A 143 18.87 -11.37 27.90
CA ALA A 143 19.17 -11.69 26.50
C ALA A 143 17.91 -11.58 25.63
N GLY A 144 18.05 -10.96 24.44
CA GLY A 144 16.99 -10.71 23.47
C GLY A 144 15.98 -11.84 23.34
N PHE A 145 14.69 -11.49 23.40
CA PHE A 145 13.59 -12.45 23.26
C PHE A 145 12.85 -12.32 21.92
N SER A 146 13.31 -11.40 21.07
CA SER A 146 12.73 -11.06 19.76
C SER A 146 13.79 -10.60 18.74
N GLY A 147 15.02 -11.12 18.82
CA GLY A 147 16.13 -10.71 17.98
C GLY A 147 16.02 -11.33 16.59
N GLN A 148 15.65 -10.53 15.59
CA GLN A 148 15.40 -10.99 14.22
C GLN A 148 16.43 -10.43 13.25
N HIS A 149 17.03 -11.31 12.45
CA HIS A 149 17.97 -10.96 11.40
C HIS A 149 17.33 -11.16 10.04
N TYR A 150 17.65 -10.29 9.08
CA TYR A 150 17.08 -10.30 7.74
C TYR A 150 18.16 -10.36 6.68
N GLN A 151 17.93 -11.14 5.64
CA GLN A 151 18.78 -11.23 4.47
C GLN A 151 18.00 -10.92 3.21
N TYR A 152 18.60 -10.10 2.35
CA TYR A 152 18.04 -9.73 1.05
C TYR A 152 18.88 -10.27 -0.09
N ASP A 153 18.25 -10.53 -1.23
CA ASP A 153 18.97 -10.82 -2.47
C ASP A 153 19.49 -9.54 -3.16
N LYS A 154 20.10 -9.73 -4.33
CA LYS A 154 20.72 -8.66 -5.12
C LYS A 154 19.73 -7.66 -5.71
N ILE A 155 18.46 -8.03 -5.86
CA ILE A 155 17.41 -7.13 -6.38
C ILE A 155 16.53 -6.56 -5.28
N GLY A 156 16.76 -6.98 -4.03
CA GLY A 156 16.21 -6.33 -2.85
C GLY A 156 15.13 -7.10 -2.12
N ARG A 157 14.81 -8.31 -2.59
CA ARG A 157 13.79 -9.15 -1.98
C ARG A 157 14.29 -9.77 -0.70
N GLU A 158 13.45 -9.83 0.33
CA GLU A 158 13.77 -10.61 1.53
C GLU A 158 13.78 -12.11 1.21
N VAL A 159 14.91 -12.76 1.43
CA VAL A 159 15.08 -14.20 1.16
C VAL A 159 15.22 -15.03 2.42
N ALA A 160 15.52 -14.42 3.57
CA ALA A 160 15.55 -15.14 4.83
C ALA A 160 15.35 -14.21 6.03
N VAL A 161 14.75 -14.78 7.08
CA VAL A 161 14.69 -14.21 8.42
C VAL A 161 15.03 -15.32 9.43
N TRP A 162 15.79 -15.01 10.48
CA TRP A 162 16.05 -15.97 11.58
C TRP A 162 16.10 -15.29 12.93
N ARG A 163 15.88 -16.08 13.99
CA ARG A 163 15.68 -15.59 15.35
C ARG A 163 16.76 -16.10 16.29
N ASP A 164 17.29 -15.21 17.12
CA ASP A 164 18.30 -15.55 18.12
C ASP A 164 17.72 -16.50 19.18
N GLU A 165 16.49 -16.24 19.63
CA GLU A 165 15.77 -17.01 20.65
C GLU A 165 15.35 -18.42 20.19
N ASP A 166 15.31 -18.66 18.89
CA ASP A 166 15.04 -19.97 18.28
C ASP A 166 16.32 -20.75 17.95
N GLY A 167 17.46 -20.36 18.52
CA GLY A 167 18.75 -20.99 18.24
C GLY A 167 19.24 -20.75 16.81
N ASN A 168 18.97 -19.56 16.26
CA ASN A 168 19.25 -19.16 14.87
C ASN A 168 18.50 -19.96 13.80
N LYS A 169 17.40 -20.61 14.18
CA LYS A 169 16.46 -21.16 13.20
C LYS A 169 15.65 -20.04 12.56
N GLY A 170 15.22 -20.26 11.34
CA GLY A 170 14.52 -19.24 10.58
C GLY A 170 13.74 -19.73 9.38
N GLU A 171 13.23 -18.75 8.65
CA GLU A 171 12.50 -18.92 7.41
C GLU A 171 13.39 -18.58 6.21
N ARG A 172 13.21 -19.32 5.11
CA ARG A 172 13.82 -18.98 3.82
C ARG A 172 12.75 -18.95 2.72
N PHE A 173 12.82 -17.92 1.88
CA PHE A 173 11.87 -17.65 0.81
C PHE A 173 12.53 -17.82 -0.55
N THR A 174 11.78 -18.40 -1.49
CA THR A 174 12.18 -18.56 -2.89
C THR A 174 11.14 -17.91 -3.77
N PHE A 175 11.59 -17.25 -4.83
CA PHE A 175 10.76 -16.47 -5.73
C PHE A 175 10.94 -16.91 -7.18
N ASN A 176 9.92 -16.71 -8.00
CA ASN A 176 10.04 -16.82 -9.45
C ASN A 176 10.72 -15.56 -10.06
N THR A 177 10.81 -15.52 -11.39
CA THR A 177 11.40 -14.39 -12.13
C THR A 177 10.51 -13.15 -12.17
N ALA A 178 9.23 -13.27 -11.79
CA ALA A 178 8.28 -12.16 -11.67
C ALA A 178 8.15 -11.65 -10.22
N ASN A 179 9.04 -12.10 -9.32
CA ASN A 179 9.05 -11.75 -7.89
C ASN A 179 7.88 -12.31 -7.07
N HIS A 180 7.13 -13.29 -7.57
CA HIS A 180 6.14 -13.98 -6.76
C HIS A 180 6.81 -15.08 -5.95
N MET A 181 6.46 -15.19 -4.66
CA MET A 181 6.99 -16.23 -3.79
C MET A 181 6.47 -17.60 -4.24
N THR A 182 7.39 -18.54 -4.46
CA THR A 182 7.10 -19.92 -4.88
C THR A 182 7.33 -20.95 -3.78
N ARG A 183 8.18 -20.65 -2.79
CA ARG A 183 8.41 -21.51 -1.64
C ARG A 183 8.75 -20.72 -0.39
N ALA A 184 8.24 -21.19 0.74
CA ALA A 184 8.68 -20.82 2.07
C ALA A 184 9.03 -22.08 2.87
N VAL A 185 10.19 -22.09 3.53
CA VAL A 185 10.55 -23.11 4.53
C VAL A 185 10.59 -22.45 5.91
N TYR A 186 10.21 -23.19 6.96
CA TYR A 186 10.01 -22.66 8.31
C TYR A 186 10.83 -23.42 9.35
N LYS A 187 11.31 -22.70 10.37
CA LYS A 187 12.12 -23.24 11.48
C LYS A 187 13.33 -24.06 11.00
N ALA A 188 13.98 -23.60 9.94
CA ALA A 188 15.12 -24.26 9.32
C ALA A 188 16.44 -23.83 9.97
N ASP A 189 17.39 -24.77 10.08
CA ASP A 189 18.78 -24.45 10.34
C ASP A 189 19.41 -23.79 9.10
N ASN A 190 20.31 -22.83 9.31
CA ASN A 190 21.04 -22.12 8.25
C ASN A 190 20.12 -21.41 7.24
N ALA A 191 19.01 -20.81 7.71
CA ALA A 191 18.04 -20.10 6.87
C ALA A 191 18.67 -19.00 5.99
N GLY A 192 19.69 -18.30 6.50
CA GLY A 192 20.47 -17.29 5.78
C GLY A 192 21.42 -17.84 4.70
N THR A 193 21.36 -19.13 4.38
CA THR A 193 22.17 -19.77 3.31
C THR A 193 21.28 -20.31 2.20
N GLU A 194 21.84 -20.49 1.00
CA GLU A 194 21.09 -21.03 -0.16
C GLU A 194 20.50 -22.42 0.06
N ASN A 195 21.02 -23.18 1.03
CA ASN A 195 20.62 -24.56 1.30
C ASN A 195 20.26 -24.72 2.79
N PRO A 196 19.08 -24.22 3.22
CA PRO A 196 18.60 -24.44 4.58
C PRO A 196 18.39 -25.94 4.81
N THR A 197 18.51 -26.39 6.07
CA THR A 197 18.40 -27.81 6.45
C THR A 197 17.47 -27.97 7.65
N ASN A 198 16.99 -29.19 7.93
CA ASN A 198 16.21 -29.54 9.13
C ASN A 198 14.98 -28.64 9.40
N TRP A 199 14.31 -28.18 8.34
CA TRP A 199 13.07 -27.40 8.47
C TRP A 199 11.92 -28.27 8.99
N GLU A 200 11.02 -27.67 9.77
CA GLU A 200 9.85 -28.35 10.35
C GLU A 200 8.65 -28.32 9.40
N ARG A 201 8.58 -27.29 8.55
CA ARG A 201 7.52 -27.11 7.56
C ARG A 201 8.04 -26.48 6.29
N PHE A 202 7.43 -26.81 5.17
CA PHE A 202 7.56 -26.05 3.93
C PHE A 202 6.19 -25.85 3.27
N ARG A 203 6.08 -24.76 2.51
CA ARG A 203 4.95 -24.46 1.63
C ARG A 203 5.44 -24.15 0.23
N ASP A 204 4.86 -24.80 -0.78
CA ASP A 204 5.06 -24.49 -2.19
C ASP A 204 3.79 -23.90 -2.81
N TYR A 205 3.95 -22.77 -3.50
CA TYR A 205 2.90 -22.06 -4.20
C TYR A 205 3.04 -22.29 -5.70
N HIS A 206 2.08 -23.00 -6.30
CA HIS A 206 2.08 -23.30 -7.72
C HIS A 206 1.18 -22.33 -8.45
N TYR A 207 1.72 -21.63 -9.45
CA TYR A 207 1.02 -20.58 -10.18
C TYR A 207 0.46 -21.08 -11.50
N THR A 208 -0.57 -20.39 -11.97
CA THR A 208 -1.02 -20.44 -13.36
C THR A 208 0.09 -19.94 -14.30
N PRO A 209 0.08 -20.32 -15.59
CA PRO A 209 1.09 -19.86 -16.55
C PRO A 209 1.15 -18.33 -16.73
N ASP A 210 0.03 -17.64 -16.51
CA ASP A 210 -0.06 -16.17 -16.51
C ASP A 210 0.31 -15.53 -15.17
N LEU A 211 0.65 -16.34 -14.17
CA LEU A 211 1.02 -15.96 -12.81
C LEU A 211 -0.09 -15.23 -12.02
N LEU A 212 -1.32 -15.22 -12.52
CA LEU A 212 -2.43 -14.49 -11.88
C LEU A 212 -2.96 -15.20 -10.64
N ASN A 213 -2.99 -16.52 -10.60
CA ASN A 213 -3.59 -17.28 -9.50
C ASN A 213 -2.71 -18.46 -9.10
N TRP A 214 -2.88 -18.94 -7.87
CA TRP A 214 -2.40 -20.28 -7.52
C TRP A 214 -3.30 -21.37 -8.09
N THR A 215 -2.71 -22.44 -8.60
CA THR A 215 -3.36 -23.70 -8.97
C THR A 215 -3.36 -24.70 -7.83
N SER A 216 -2.41 -24.59 -6.90
CA SER A 216 -2.35 -25.43 -5.71
C SER A 216 -1.31 -24.92 -4.70
N VAL A 217 -1.56 -25.18 -3.42
CA VAL A 217 -0.57 -24.99 -2.35
C VAL A 217 -0.20 -26.36 -1.79
N ASN A 218 1.09 -26.70 -1.77
CA ASN A 218 1.59 -27.90 -1.11
C ASN A 218 2.12 -27.52 0.26
N ASP A 219 1.54 -28.06 1.32
CA ASP A 219 1.92 -27.81 2.71
C ASP A 219 2.39 -29.12 3.35
N ASN A 220 3.71 -29.29 3.50
CA ASN A 220 4.30 -30.52 4.02
C ASN A 220 3.83 -31.82 3.33
N GLY A 221 3.66 -31.77 1.99
CA GLY A 221 3.20 -32.91 1.19
C GLY A 221 1.69 -33.00 1.04
N TYR A 222 0.92 -32.21 1.79
CA TYR A 222 -0.52 -32.06 1.55
C TYR A 222 -0.76 -31.04 0.43
N LEU A 223 -1.22 -31.54 -0.73
CA LEU A 223 -1.53 -30.71 -1.88
C LEU A 223 -3.00 -30.25 -1.84
N ALA A 224 -3.22 -28.96 -1.56
CA ALA A 224 -4.52 -28.32 -1.63
C ALA A 224 -4.75 -27.74 -3.04
N PRO A 225 -5.64 -28.32 -3.87
CA PRO A 225 -5.92 -27.82 -5.22
C PRO A 225 -6.78 -26.55 -5.18
N LEU A 226 -6.55 -25.67 -6.17
CA LEU A 226 -7.29 -24.43 -6.38
C LEU A 226 -7.74 -24.38 -7.85
N GLU A 227 -9.03 -24.11 -8.05
CA GLU A 227 -9.60 -23.86 -9.38
C GLU A 227 -10.09 -22.42 -9.46
N TYR A 228 -10.04 -21.82 -10.65
CA TYR A 228 -10.37 -20.41 -10.86
C TYR A 228 -11.11 -20.21 -12.18
N ASN A 229 -11.78 -19.06 -12.33
CA ASN A 229 -12.44 -18.65 -13.57
C ASN A 229 -11.68 -17.53 -14.29
N GLY A 230 -12.19 -17.10 -15.44
CA GLY A 230 -11.57 -16.07 -16.29
C GLY A 230 -11.56 -14.65 -15.72
N ILE A 231 -12.08 -14.44 -14.50
CA ILE A 231 -12.02 -13.16 -13.76
C ILE A 231 -11.32 -13.31 -12.40
N ASN A 232 -10.44 -14.31 -12.27
CA ASN A 232 -9.58 -14.55 -11.10
C ASN A 232 -10.32 -14.89 -9.79
N GLN A 233 -11.61 -15.25 -9.86
CA GLN A 233 -12.31 -15.82 -8.72
C GLN A 233 -11.97 -17.30 -8.59
N TYR A 234 -11.77 -17.78 -7.37
CA TYR A 234 -11.66 -19.22 -7.15
C TYR A 234 -13.02 -19.88 -7.32
N THR A 235 -13.10 -20.97 -8.08
CA THR A 235 -14.30 -21.80 -8.24
C THR A 235 -14.25 -23.04 -7.34
N SER A 236 -13.07 -23.41 -6.86
CA SER A 236 -12.85 -24.46 -5.87
C SER A 236 -11.63 -24.13 -5.02
N ILE A 237 -11.77 -24.20 -3.70
CA ILE A 237 -10.71 -24.02 -2.71
C ILE A 237 -10.61 -25.32 -1.92
N ASN A 238 -9.69 -26.21 -2.31
CA ASN A 238 -9.55 -27.53 -1.70
C ASN A 238 -10.90 -28.31 -1.64
N GLY A 239 -11.68 -28.23 -2.72
CA GLY A 239 -13.02 -28.85 -2.82
C GLY A 239 -14.17 -28.01 -2.26
N PHE A 240 -13.91 -26.92 -1.54
CA PHE A 240 -14.95 -25.95 -1.16
C PHE A 240 -15.31 -25.04 -2.32
N VAL A 241 -16.60 -24.84 -2.59
CA VAL A 241 -17.08 -23.99 -3.68
C VAL A 241 -17.50 -22.62 -3.12
N PRO A 242 -16.65 -21.58 -3.19
CA PRO A 242 -16.99 -20.24 -2.72
C PRO A 242 -18.12 -19.62 -3.56
N GLN A 243 -18.95 -18.80 -2.92
CA GLN A 243 -20.00 -18.02 -3.57
C GLN A 243 -19.56 -16.56 -3.70
N TYR A 244 -20.11 -15.85 -4.70
CA TYR A 244 -19.79 -14.46 -4.99
C TYR A 244 -21.06 -13.64 -5.18
N ASP A 245 -21.01 -12.36 -4.81
CA ASP A 245 -22.08 -11.40 -5.11
C ASP A 245 -21.96 -10.82 -6.53
N GLY A 246 -22.89 -9.93 -6.89
CA GLY A 246 -22.90 -9.26 -8.20
C GLY A 246 -21.74 -8.27 -8.43
N ASN A 247 -21.01 -7.90 -7.37
CA ASN A 247 -19.81 -7.07 -7.43
C ASN A 247 -18.53 -7.91 -7.35
N PHE A 248 -18.65 -9.24 -7.50
CA PHE A 248 -17.55 -10.19 -7.49
C PHE A 248 -16.86 -10.39 -6.14
N ASN A 249 -17.45 -9.91 -5.04
CA ASN A 249 -16.94 -10.16 -3.68
C ASN A 249 -17.29 -11.58 -3.24
N GLN A 250 -16.35 -12.28 -2.62
CA GLN A 250 -16.57 -13.61 -2.06
C GLN A 250 -17.46 -13.53 -0.81
N THR A 251 -18.61 -14.20 -0.84
CA THR A 251 -19.64 -14.12 0.22
C THR A 251 -19.59 -15.26 1.21
N THR A 252 -18.78 -16.30 0.99
CA THR A 252 -18.67 -17.48 1.85
C THR A 252 -17.23 -17.95 1.98
N THR A 253 -16.84 -18.45 3.14
CA THR A 253 -15.50 -19.03 3.36
C THR A 253 -15.57 -20.51 3.74
N ILE A 254 -14.44 -21.22 3.57
CA ILE A 254 -14.32 -22.65 3.88
C ILE A 254 -14.57 -22.97 5.37
N TYR A 255 -14.42 -21.98 6.25
CA TYR A 255 -14.60 -22.13 7.70
C TYR A 255 -16.04 -21.82 8.17
N GLY A 256 -16.95 -21.49 7.25
CA GLY A 256 -18.37 -21.24 7.55
C GLY A 256 -18.84 -19.78 7.56
N PRO A 257 -18.00 -18.76 7.87
CA PRO A 257 -18.43 -17.37 7.76
C PRO A 257 -19.03 -16.99 6.40
N SER A 258 -20.00 -16.09 6.45
CA SER A 258 -20.64 -15.51 5.27
C SER A 258 -20.76 -14.00 5.40
N PHE A 259 -20.78 -13.29 4.26
CA PHE A 259 -20.75 -11.84 4.23
C PHE A 259 -21.77 -11.28 3.24
N VAL A 260 -22.37 -10.16 3.62
CA VAL A 260 -23.18 -9.31 2.76
C VAL A 260 -22.45 -7.99 2.59
N TYR A 261 -22.22 -7.58 1.35
CA TYR A 261 -21.54 -6.32 1.05
C TYR A 261 -22.55 -5.22 0.68
N ASN A 262 -22.22 -3.98 1.02
CA ASN A 262 -22.94 -2.82 0.52
C ASN A 262 -22.47 -2.44 -0.90
N ALA A 263 -23.05 -1.39 -1.47
CA ALA A 263 -22.71 -0.96 -2.83
C ALA A 263 -21.28 -0.39 -2.98
N LEU A 264 -20.56 -0.17 -1.86
CA LEU A 264 -19.17 0.27 -1.81
C LEU A 264 -18.21 -0.89 -1.53
N ASN A 265 -18.66 -2.15 -1.66
CA ASN A 265 -17.89 -3.37 -1.36
C ASN A 265 -17.43 -3.49 0.11
N GLN A 266 -18.10 -2.78 1.02
CA GLN A 266 -17.84 -2.87 2.46
C GLN A 266 -18.76 -3.90 3.11
N VAL A 267 -18.30 -4.58 4.15
CA VAL A 267 -19.06 -5.65 4.83
C VAL A 267 -20.20 -5.05 5.65
N ALA A 268 -21.44 -5.24 5.23
CA ALA A 268 -22.63 -4.69 5.88
C ALA A 268 -23.46 -5.74 6.65
N GLY A 269 -23.16 -7.03 6.51
CA GLY A 269 -23.90 -8.07 7.22
C GLY A 269 -23.33 -9.48 7.07
N GLY A 270 -24.05 -10.45 7.64
CA GLY A 270 -23.61 -11.85 7.72
C GLY A 270 -22.93 -12.13 9.07
N SER A 271 -21.82 -12.85 9.04
CA SER A 271 -21.01 -13.21 10.22
C SER A 271 -20.31 -12.01 10.87
N MET A 272 -20.19 -10.90 10.14
CA MET A 272 -19.73 -9.61 10.64
C MET A 272 -20.70 -8.53 10.18
N GLN A 273 -21.07 -7.63 11.08
CA GLN A 273 -21.92 -6.48 10.78
C GLN A 273 -21.13 -5.22 11.10
N CYS A 274 -20.99 -4.32 10.13
CA CYS A 274 -20.28 -3.06 10.31
C CYS A 274 -21.18 -1.86 9.99
N THR A 275 -21.08 -0.81 10.81
CA THR A 275 -21.57 0.53 10.49
C THR A 275 -20.38 1.41 10.15
N TYR A 276 -20.38 1.99 8.95
CA TYR A 276 -19.28 2.79 8.43
C TYR A 276 -19.59 4.28 8.52
N ASP A 277 -18.56 5.08 8.75
CA ASP A 277 -18.66 6.52 8.55
C ASP A 277 -18.53 6.94 7.08
N GLY A 278 -18.62 8.24 6.83
CA GLY A 278 -18.55 8.79 5.47
C GLY A 278 -17.19 8.64 4.79
N LEU A 279 -16.12 8.34 5.53
CA LEU A 279 -14.79 8.00 4.99
C LEU A 279 -14.63 6.48 4.76
N GLY A 280 -15.60 5.67 5.18
CA GLY A 280 -15.55 4.22 5.06
C GLY A 280 -14.82 3.52 6.21
N ARG A 281 -14.57 4.19 7.34
CA ARG A 281 -14.05 3.56 8.56
C ARG A 281 -15.18 2.85 9.31
N CYS A 282 -14.91 1.65 9.83
CA CYS A 282 -15.90 0.88 10.60
C CYS A 282 -16.04 1.46 12.01
N LEU A 283 -17.04 2.30 12.27
CA LEU A 283 -17.26 2.87 13.62
C LEU A 283 -17.89 1.89 14.60
N LYS A 284 -18.56 0.84 14.11
CA LYS A 284 -19.16 -0.20 14.94
C LYS A 284 -19.04 -1.53 14.23
N ARG A 285 -18.49 -2.53 14.91
CA ARG A 285 -18.38 -3.90 14.42
C ARG A 285 -19.04 -4.86 15.39
N THR A 286 -19.89 -5.74 14.87
CA THR A 286 -20.50 -6.84 15.61
C THR A 286 -20.14 -8.17 14.97
N ILE A 287 -19.54 -9.08 15.75
CA ILE A 287 -19.24 -10.46 15.36
C ILE A 287 -19.84 -11.38 16.44
N GLY A 288 -20.78 -12.24 16.05
CA GLY A 288 -21.60 -12.97 17.01
C GLY A 288 -22.32 -12.01 17.95
N ASN A 289 -22.05 -12.11 19.26
CA ASN A 289 -22.63 -11.22 20.28
C ASN A 289 -21.67 -10.10 20.71
N ASN A 290 -20.44 -10.07 20.19
CA ASN A 290 -19.42 -9.10 20.58
C ASN A 290 -19.55 -7.86 19.71
N THR A 291 -19.84 -6.73 20.33
CA THR A 291 -19.91 -5.42 19.66
C THR A 291 -18.81 -4.52 20.18
N ILE A 292 -18.04 -3.94 19.26
CA ILE A 292 -17.03 -2.92 19.55
C ILE A 292 -17.39 -1.67 18.75
N VAL A 293 -17.30 -0.52 19.41
CA VAL A 293 -17.43 0.81 18.80
C VAL A 293 -16.08 1.49 18.84
N PHE A 294 -15.67 2.13 17.76
CA PHE A 294 -14.33 2.69 17.61
C PHE A 294 -14.34 4.22 17.63
N ALA A 295 -13.26 4.80 18.14
CA ALA A 295 -12.83 6.16 17.85
C ALA A 295 -11.49 6.12 17.13
N TYR A 296 -11.38 6.82 16.01
CA TYR A 296 -10.22 6.75 15.11
C TYR A 296 -9.38 8.04 15.09
N ASP A 297 -8.07 7.93 15.23
CA ASP A 297 -7.15 8.97 14.73
C ASP A 297 -6.72 8.60 13.30
N GLY A 298 -7.25 9.31 12.30
CA GLY A 298 -7.12 8.90 10.91
C GLY A 298 -7.72 7.50 10.70
N TRP A 299 -6.88 6.50 10.45
CA TRP A 299 -7.23 5.09 10.28
C TRP A 299 -6.72 4.18 11.42
N LYS A 300 -6.29 4.76 12.54
CA LYS A 300 -5.84 4.07 13.76
C LYS A 300 -6.98 4.06 14.79
N PRO A 301 -7.53 2.91 15.20
CA PRO A 301 -8.53 2.86 16.26
C PRO A 301 -7.85 3.14 17.61
N VAL A 302 -7.93 4.36 18.13
CA VAL A 302 -7.20 4.81 19.34
C VAL A 302 -7.97 4.58 20.64
N ALA A 303 -9.30 4.54 20.56
CA ALA A 303 -10.15 4.14 21.66
C ALA A 303 -11.26 3.21 21.18
N GLU A 304 -11.66 2.28 22.05
CA GLU A 304 -12.69 1.28 21.80
C GLU A 304 -13.70 1.31 22.93
N TYR A 305 -14.97 1.13 22.58
CA TYR A 305 -16.09 1.11 23.50
C TYR A 305 -16.87 -0.18 23.32
N ASP A 306 -17.45 -0.69 24.42
CA ASP A 306 -18.33 -1.85 24.38
C ASP A 306 -19.67 -1.54 23.69
N GLY A 307 -20.51 -2.55 23.51
CA GLY A 307 -21.84 -2.39 22.91
C GLY A 307 -22.77 -1.43 23.67
N GLY A 308 -22.50 -1.16 24.96
CA GLY A 308 -23.22 -0.20 25.80
C GLY A 308 -22.64 1.22 25.75
N GLY A 309 -21.53 1.44 25.03
CA GLY A 309 -20.87 2.74 24.92
C GLY A 309 -19.92 3.07 26.06
N ASN A 310 -19.54 2.09 26.88
CA ASN A 310 -18.51 2.29 27.92
C ASN A 310 -17.12 2.09 27.31
N LEU A 311 -16.15 2.90 27.73
CA LEU A 311 -14.77 2.74 27.29
C LEU A 311 -14.24 1.34 27.67
N HIS A 312 -13.78 0.61 26.66
CA HIS A 312 -13.33 -0.77 26.75
C HIS A 312 -11.83 -0.90 26.57
N ALA A 313 -11.24 -0.21 25.60
CA ALA A 313 -9.79 -0.25 25.38
C ALA A 313 -9.20 1.06 24.85
N ARG A 314 -7.89 1.22 25.04
CA ARG A 314 -7.06 2.33 24.57
C ARG A 314 -5.86 1.76 23.81
N ASN A 315 -5.57 2.32 22.65
CA ASN A 315 -4.48 1.87 21.78
C ASN A 315 -3.53 3.04 21.51
N ILE A 316 -2.26 2.87 21.88
CA ILE A 316 -1.21 3.86 21.67
C ILE A 316 -0.36 3.39 20.50
N TYR A 317 -0.35 4.20 19.45
CA TYR A 317 0.38 3.93 18.21
C TYR A 317 1.65 4.76 18.13
N GLY A 318 2.66 4.21 17.48
CA GLY A 318 3.85 4.91 17.03
C GLY A 318 3.62 5.69 15.72
N PRO A 319 4.69 6.18 15.10
CA PRO A 319 4.62 6.94 13.85
C PRO A 319 4.07 6.12 12.68
N GLY A 320 4.31 4.80 12.62
CA GLY A 320 3.80 3.93 11.55
C GLY A 320 2.27 3.83 11.51
N PRO A 321 1.65 3.54 10.35
CA PRO A 321 0.19 3.43 10.24
C PRO A 321 -0.37 2.31 11.12
N ASP A 322 0.41 1.25 11.32
CA ASP A 322 0.01 -0.01 11.97
C ASP A 322 0.94 -0.40 13.13
N GLU A 323 1.80 0.52 13.56
CA GLU A 323 2.74 0.36 14.67
C GLU A 323 1.98 0.53 16.00
N LEU A 324 1.31 -0.52 16.46
CA LEU A 324 0.69 -0.55 17.79
C LEU A 324 1.77 -0.81 18.83
N LEU A 325 1.95 0.11 19.78
CA LEU A 325 2.98 0.02 20.80
C LEU A 325 2.44 -0.60 22.09
N MET A 326 1.30 -0.12 22.55
CA MET A 326 0.68 -0.63 23.77
C MET A 326 -0.83 -0.49 23.74
N ARG A 327 -1.50 -1.44 24.40
CA ARG A 327 -2.95 -1.48 24.53
C ARG A 327 -3.36 -1.70 25.97
N GLY A 328 -4.28 -0.88 26.44
CA GLY A 328 -4.93 -1.01 27.74
C GLY A 328 -6.36 -1.46 27.56
N ASP A 329 -6.66 -2.70 27.94
CA ASP A 329 -7.98 -3.32 27.83
C ASP A 329 -8.62 -3.44 29.23
N SER A 330 -9.91 -3.13 29.36
CA SER A 330 -10.62 -3.16 30.65
C SER A 330 -10.70 -4.56 31.27
N SER A 331 -10.63 -5.61 30.46
CA SER A 331 -10.75 -7.01 30.88
C SER A 331 -9.39 -7.64 31.14
N TYR A 332 -8.35 -7.25 30.39
CA TYR A 332 -7.05 -7.91 30.41
C TYR A 332 -5.92 -7.06 31.00
N GLY A 333 -6.09 -5.74 31.10
CA GLY A 333 -5.06 -4.81 31.56
C GLY A 333 -4.19 -4.26 30.42
N TRP A 334 -3.01 -3.74 30.78
CA TRP A 334 -2.07 -3.14 29.85
C TRP A 334 -1.04 -4.14 29.34
N PHE A 335 -0.83 -4.16 28.03
CA PHE A 335 0.23 -4.92 27.37
C PHE A 335 1.01 -4.06 26.39
N PHE A 336 2.30 -4.38 26.26
CA PHE A 336 3.24 -3.82 25.30
C PHE A 336 3.40 -4.81 24.15
N TYR A 337 3.41 -4.27 22.94
CA TYR A 337 3.38 -5.01 21.69
C TYR A 337 4.76 -4.97 21.09
N HIS A 338 5.41 -6.13 21.03
CA HIS A 338 6.69 -6.28 20.38
C HIS A 338 6.44 -6.83 18.97
N ALA A 339 6.98 -6.13 17.98
CA ALA A 339 6.72 -6.40 16.57
C ALA A 339 8.01 -6.44 15.76
N ASP A 340 7.95 -7.15 14.63
CA ASP A 340 9.02 -7.23 13.65
C ASP A 340 9.07 -6.01 12.73
N LYS A 341 9.99 -6.01 11.74
CA LYS A 341 10.16 -4.87 10.82
C LYS A 341 8.94 -4.57 9.94
N GLN A 342 7.98 -5.50 9.83
CA GLN A 342 6.74 -5.33 9.09
C GLN A 342 5.57 -4.98 10.03
N GLU A 343 5.85 -4.71 11.31
CA GLU A 343 4.85 -4.53 12.36
C GLU A 343 4.05 -5.80 12.71
N SER A 344 4.53 -6.98 12.30
CA SER A 344 3.91 -8.22 12.76
C SER A 344 4.26 -8.47 14.22
N VAL A 345 3.23 -8.48 15.08
CA VAL A 345 3.40 -8.68 16.52
C VAL A 345 3.97 -10.07 16.77
N ASN A 346 5.10 -10.17 17.47
CA ASN A 346 5.77 -11.43 17.80
C ASN A 346 5.62 -11.80 19.29
N ALA A 347 5.35 -10.82 20.17
CA ALA A 347 5.14 -11.04 21.58
C ALA A 347 4.28 -9.95 22.24
N LEU A 348 3.54 -10.35 23.28
CA LEU A 348 2.96 -9.43 24.25
C LEU A 348 3.73 -9.49 25.56
N VAL A 349 3.97 -8.30 26.12
CA VAL A 349 4.69 -8.11 27.38
C VAL A 349 3.79 -7.41 28.39
N ASP A 350 3.77 -7.88 29.64
CA ASP A 350 3.03 -7.24 30.73
C ASP A 350 3.77 -6.02 31.32
N LEU A 351 3.13 -5.28 32.23
CA LEU A 351 3.74 -4.13 32.93
C LEU A 351 4.98 -4.48 33.77
N SER A 352 5.23 -5.76 34.06
CA SER A 352 6.43 -6.22 34.76
C SER A 352 7.55 -6.65 33.79
N GLY A 353 7.35 -6.42 32.49
CA GLY A 353 8.29 -6.82 31.44
C GLY A 353 8.26 -8.31 31.12
N ASN A 354 7.31 -9.11 31.60
CA ASN A 354 7.25 -10.53 31.27
C ASN A 354 6.50 -10.77 29.97
N VAL A 355 7.06 -11.61 29.09
CA VAL A 355 6.31 -12.14 27.95
C VAL A 355 5.15 -12.99 28.48
N VAL A 356 3.93 -12.69 28.03
CA VAL A 356 2.73 -13.44 28.40
C VAL A 356 2.21 -14.31 27.25
N GLU A 357 2.48 -13.92 26.01
CA GLU A 357 2.02 -14.61 24.82
C GLU A 357 2.99 -14.35 23.66
N LYS A 358 3.19 -15.36 22.81
CA LYS A 358 4.05 -15.30 21.62
C LYS A 358 3.24 -15.58 20.37
N TYR A 359 3.71 -15.02 19.27
CA TYR A 359 3.01 -15.00 17.99
C TYR A 359 4.01 -15.31 16.88
N SER A 360 3.59 -16.17 15.96
CA SER A 360 4.32 -16.51 14.75
C SER A 360 3.34 -16.63 13.60
N TYR A 361 3.84 -16.46 12.39
CA TYR A 361 3.02 -16.42 11.18
C TYR A 361 3.64 -17.32 10.12
N ASP A 362 2.81 -17.93 9.28
CA ASP A 362 3.31 -18.34 7.97
C ASP A 362 3.55 -17.12 7.08
N ALA A 363 4.10 -17.35 5.89
CA ALA A 363 4.54 -16.25 5.03
C ALA A 363 3.39 -15.37 4.53
N PHE A 364 2.15 -15.89 4.52
CA PHE A 364 0.94 -15.15 4.17
C PHE A 364 0.12 -14.74 5.39
N GLY A 365 0.70 -14.82 6.59
CA GLY A 365 0.12 -14.24 7.80
C GLY A 365 -0.77 -15.17 8.62
N ARG A 366 -0.86 -16.47 8.32
CA ARG A 366 -1.65 -17.42 9.13
C ARG A 366 -1.06 -17.49 10.54
N PRO A 367 -1.77 -17.04 11.59
CA PRO A 367 -1.17 -16.90 12.91
C PRO A 367 -1.12 -18.24 13.66
N THR A 368 -0.04 -18.41 14.42
CA THR A 368 0.07 -19.38 15.51
C THR A 368 0.45 -18.63 16.78
N VAL A 369 -0.45 -18.70 17.76
CA VAL A 369 -0.31 -18.07 19.08
C VAL A 369 0.09 -19.14 20.09
N THR A 370 1.05 -18.85 20.95
CA THR A 370 1.53 -19.75 22.02
C THR A 370 1.65 -19.02 23.35
N ASN A 371 1.69 -19.78 24.43
CA ASN A 371 2.04 -19.25 25.76
C ASN A 371 3.50 -18.73 25.76
N ALA A 372 3.88 -18.01 26.81
CA ALA A 372 5.24 -17.49 26.97
C ALA A 372 6.35 -18.56 26.82
N ASP A 373 6.08 -19.79 27.24
CA ASP A 373 6.99 -20.95 27.15
C ASP A 373 6.98 -21.66 25.78
N GLY A 374 6.20 -21.16 24.81
CA GLY A 374 6.06 -21.75 23.48
C GLY A 374 5.03 -22.89 23.40
N SER A 375 4.37 -23.25 24.50
CA SER A 375 3.34 -24.30 24.52
C SER A 375 1.95 -23.80 24.10
N GLY A 376 1.00 -24.72 23.90
CA GLY A 376 -0.41 -24.39 23.75
C GLY A 376 -0.77 -23.65 22.46
N ALA A 377 -0.23 -24.11 21.33
CA ALA A 377 -0.49 -23.55 20.01
C ALA A 377 -2.00 -23.42 19.71
N ARG A 378 -2.42 -22.23 19.30
CA ARG A 378 -3.80 -21.84 19.03
C ARG A 378 -3.86 -20.71 17.99
N SER A 379 -5.07 -20.36 17.54
CA SER A 379 -5.31 -19.30 16.55
C SER A 379 -5.92 -18.04 17.14
N TYR A 380 -5.93 -17.87 18.47
CA TYR A 380 -6.51 -16.73 19.15
C TYR A 380 -5.70 -16.38 20.40
N SER A 381 -5.79 -15.11 20.82
CA SER A 381 -5.12 -14.62 22.03
C SER A 381 -5.94 -14.93 23.27
N ASN A 382 -5.26 -15.38 24.34
CA ASN A 382 -5.87 -15.47 25.68
C ASN A 382 -5.92 -14.11 26.40
N TYR A 383 -5.28 -13.10 25.84
CA TYR A 383 -5.16 -11.73 26.38
C TYR A 383 -5.90 -10.71 25.52
N GLY A 384 -6.82 -11.17 24.66
CA GLY A 384 -7.69 -10.31 23.85
C GLY A 384 -6.97 -9.57 22.72
N ASN A 385 -5.73 -9.93 22.39
CA ASN A 385 -5.04 -9.32 21.27
C ASN A 385 -5.62 -9.76 19.92
N ARG A 386 -5.94 -8.77 19.09
CA ARG A 386 -6.33 -8.93 17.70
C ARG A 386 -5.35 -8.28 16.72
N PHE A 387 -4.46 -7.38 17.14
CA PHE A 387 -3.46 -6.79 16.25
C PHE A 387 -2.28 -7.77 16.13
N MET A 388 -2.11 -8.34 14.94
CA MET A 388 -1.21 -9.48 14.71
C MET A 388 -0.32 -9.24 13.49
N TYR A 389 -0.46 -10.01 12.41
CA TYR A 389 0.35 -9.91 11.20
C TYR A 389 0.26 -8.51 10.57
N THR A 390 1.40 -7.89 10.28
CA THR A 390 1.52 -6.51 9.77
C THR A 390 0.75 -5.46 10.59
N GLY A 391 0.57 -5.70 11.89
CA GLY A 391 -0.19 -4.85 12.80
C GLY A 391 -1.70 -4.80 12.49
N ARG A 392 -2.22 -5.72 11.67
CA ARG A 392 -3.65 -5.79 11.28
C ARG A 392 -4.48 -6.67 12.19
N GLU A 393 -5.78 -6.42 12.17
CA GLU A 393 -6.71 -7.06 13.08
C GLU A 393 -7.09 -8.47 12.61
N TRP A 394 -6.59 -9.50 13.29
CA TRP A 394 -7.02 -10.88 13.17
C TRP A 394 -8.37 -11.10 13.85
N LEU A 395 -9.40 -11.35 13.03
CA LEU A 395 -10.74 -11.73 13.46
C LEU A 395 -10.80 -13.25 13.58
N TRP A 396 -10.35 -13.77 14.71
CA TRP A 396 -10.17 -15.21 14.91
C TRP A 396 -11.47 -16.01 14.75
N GLU A 397 -12.63 -15.43 15.06
CA GLU A 397 -13.95 -16.03 14.85
C GLU A 397 -14.25 -16.25 13.37
N LEU A 398 -13.64 -15.45 12.49
CA LEU A 398 -13.85 -15.48 11.04
C LEU A 398 -12.70 -16.16 10.29
N ASN A 399 -11.55 -16.38 10.93
CA ASN A 399 -10.29 -16.79 10.30
C ASN A 399 -9.84 -15.81 9.18
N LEU A 400 -10.00 -14.51 9.40
CA LEU A 400 -9.66 -13.46 8.43
C LEU A 400 -8.97 -12.28 9.13
N TYR A 401 -8.22 -11.51 8.36
CA TYR A 401 -7.76 -10.19 8.78
C TYR A 401 -8.68 -9.08 8.24
N ASP A 402 -8.88 -8.05 9.05
CA ASP A 402 -9.48 -6.78 8.64
C ASP A 402 -8.37 -5.80 8.22
N TYR A 403 -8.23 -5.63 6.90
CA TYR A 403 -7.33 -4.67 6.27
C TYR A 403 -8.08 -3.39 5.88
N ARG A 404 -9.02 -2.94 6.72
CA ARG A 404 -9.82 -1.71 6.53
C ARG A 404 -10.80 -1.84 5.36
N HIS A 405 -10.33 -1.67 4.13
CA HIS A 405 -11.18 -1.70 2.95
C HIS A 405 -11.52 -3.13 2.50
N ARG A 406 -10.68 -4.11 2.83
CA ARG A 406 -10.84 -5.51 2.41
C ARG A 406 -10.61 -6.49 3.56
N LEU A 407 -11.35 -7.60 3.55
CA LEU A 407 -11.07 -8.76 4.36
C LEU A 407 -10.03 -9.64 3.66
N TYR A 408 -8.96 -9.96 4.36
CA TYR A 408 -7.87 -10.78 3.85
C TYR A 408 -7.92 -12.19 4.41
N ASN A 409 -7.77 -13.19 3.54
CA ASN A 409 -7.70 -14.59 3.91
C ASN A 409 -6.25 -15.10 3.76
N PRO A 410 -5.57 -15.42 4.88
CA PRO A 410 -4.19 -15.88 4.84
C PRO A 410 -4.03 -17.30 4.28
N ASP A 411 -5.06 -18.16 4.33
CA ASP A 411 -4.95 -19.55 3.87
C ASP A 411 -4.81 -19.68 2.35
N ASN A 412 -5.32 -18.70 1.61
CA ASN A 412 -5.24 -18.62 0.16
C ASN A 412 -4.56 -17.33 -0.36
N GLY A 413 -3.95 -16.54 0.54
CA GLY A 413 -3.11 -15.39 0.21
C GLY A 413 -3.81 -14.27 -0.54
N ARG A 414 -5.11 -14.04 -0.29
CA ARG A 414 -5.87 -13.04 -1.06
C ARG A 414 -7.02 -12.39 -0.30
N PHE A 415 -7.46 -11.26 -0.81
CA PHE A 415 -8.64 -10.56 -0.34
C PHE A 415 -9.94 -11.25 -0.79
N LEU A 416 -11.00 -11.08 0.01
CA LEU A 416 -12.34 -11.56 -0.34
C LEU A 416 -13.09 -10.59 -1.27
N GLN A 417 -12.78 -9.30 -1.21
CA GLN A 417 -13.36 -8.29 -2.09
C GLN A 417 -12.43 -8.00 -3.27
N THR A 418 -13.02 -7.64 -4.40
CA THR A 418 -12.25 -6.98 -5.47
C THR A 418 -11.69 -5.66 -4.97
N ASP A 419 -10.48 -5.30 -5.40
CA ASP A 419 -9.89 -4.00 -5.14
C ASP A 419 -10.85 -2.85 -5.48
N PRO A 420 -11.25 -2.01 -4.51
CA PRO A 420 -12.09 -0.84 -4.75
C PRO A 420 -11.49 0.17 -5.74
N THR A 421 -10.17 0.18 -5.91
CA THR A 421 -9.47 1.00 -6.91
C THR A 421 -9.40 0.34 -8.30
N GLY A 422 -9.85 -0.92 -8.41
CA GLY A 422 -9.86 -1.65 -9.67
C GLY A 422 -8.44 -1.83 -10.23
N PHE A 423 -8.28 -1.65 -11.54
CA PHE A 423 -6.96 -1.80 -12.19
C PHE A 423 -6.02 -0.61 -11.96
N ASP A 424 -6.50 0.49 -11.35
CA ASP A 424 -5.61 1.55 -10.87
C ASP A 424 -4.70 1.02 -9.74
N ALA A 425 -5.03 -0.15 -9.20
CA ALA A 425 -4.18 -0.89 -8.27
C ALA A 425 -2.92 -1.50 -8.93
N GLY A 426 -2.67 -1.28 -10.22
CA GLY A 426 -1.46 -1.79 -10.90
C GLY A 426 -1.40 -3.31 -11.10
N ASP A 427 -2.39 -4.07 -10.61
CA ASP A 427 -2.48 -5.53 -10.75
C ASP A 427 -3.69 -5.95 -11.59
N MET A 428 -3.51 -6.99 -12.40
CA MET A 428 -4.59 -7.63 -13.15
C MET A 428 -5.41 -8.60 -12.28
N ASN A 429 -4.88 -9.01 -11.13
CA ASN A 429 -5.64 -9.76 -10.13
C ASN A 429 -6.14 -8.85 -9.02
N LEU A 430 -7.43 -8.49 -9.07
CA LEU A 430 -8.09 -7.61 -8.10
C LEU A 430 -8.21 -8.20 -6.67
N PHE A 431 -7.78 -9.44 -6.45
CA PHE A 431 -7.81 -10.10 -5.14
C PHE A 431 -6.42 -10.28 -4.54
N ARG A 432 -5.33 -10.10 -5.31
CA ARG A 432 -3.98 -10.47 -4.86
C ARG A 432 -3.55 -9.60 -3.68
N TYR A 433 -2.88 -10.22 -2.71
CA TYR A 433 -2.22 -9.54 -1.61
C TYR A 433 -0.72 -9.35 -1.92
N CYS A 434 -0.23 -8.11 -1.79
CA CYS A 434 1.20 -7.79 -1.85
C CYS A 434 1.94 -8.33 -3.07
N ASP A 435 1.29 -8.44 -4.24
CA ASP A 435 1.86 -9.06 -5.44
C ASP A 435 2.47 -10.46 -5.17
N ASP A 436 1.87 -11.26 -4.29
CA ASP A 436 2.39 -12.56 -3.88
C ASP A 436 3.82 -12.52 -3.30
N ASP A 437 4.22 -11.35 -2.77
CA ASP A 437 5.49 -11.08 -2.06
C ASP A 437 5.21 -10.50 -0.66
N PRO A 438 4.59 -11.29 0.24
CA PRO A 438 4.09 -10.80 1.53
C PRO A 438 5.19 -10.58 2.58
N VAL A 439 6.43 -11.04 2.33
CA VAL A 439 7.52 -11.04 3.33
C VAL A 439 8.31 -9.74 3.39
N ASP A 440 8.24 -8.92 2.35
CA ASP A 440 8.84 -7.58 2.38
C ASP A 440 7.91 -6.45 1.94
N ARG A 441 6.67 -6.76 1.53
CA ARG A 441 5.62 -5.81 1.24
C ARG A 441 4.50 -5.85 2.28
N SER A 442 3.78 -4.74 2.38
CA SER A 442 2.61 -4.60 3.24
C SER A 442 1.56 -3.79 2.48
N ASP A 443 0.28 -4.06 2.75
CA ASP A 443 -0.85 -3.25 2.26
C ASP A 443 -1.64 -2.71 3.46
N PRO A 444 -1.16 -1.71 4.22
CA PRO A 444 -1.87 -1.18 5.37
C PRO A 444 -3.37 -0.89 5.11
N SER A 445 -3.68 -0.28 3.97
CA SER A 445 -5.05 0.17 3.68
C SER A 445 -5.96 -0.91 3.08
N GLY A 446 -5.41 -2.03 2.60
CA GLY A 446 -6.18 -2.93 1.74
C GLY A 446 -6.54 -2.27 0.41
N LEU A 447 -5.75 -1.32 -0.09
CA LEU A 447 -5.92 -0.65 -1.40
C LEU A 447 -4.57 -0.46 -2.13
N LEU A 448 -3.45 -0.83 -1.50
CA LEU A 448 -2.14 -0.46 -2.01
C LEU A 448 -1.68 -1.40 -3.13
N ALA A 449 -1.47 -0.74 -4.24
CA ALA A 449 -0.77 -1.20 -5.43
C ALA A 449 0.74 -1.01 -5.38
N ASP A 450 1.25 -0.14 -4.51
CA ASP A 450 2.50 0.52 -4.81
C ASP A 450 3.73 -0.31 -4.38
N HIS A 451 4.27 -0.99 -5.40
CA HIS A 451 5.48 -1.81 -5.40
C HIS A 451 6.76 -1.12 -4.87
N THR A 452 6.76 0.18 -4.55
CA THR A 452 7.99 0.86 -4.08
C THR A 452 7.79 2.07 -3.15
N TYR A 453 6.55 2.54 -2.93
CA TYR A 453 6.36 3.90 -2.43
C TYR A 453 6.18 4.04 -0.91
N GLU A 454 5.68 3.02 -0.20
CA GLU A 454 5.53 3.16 1.27
C GLU A 454 6.80 2.80 2.04
N ARG A 455 7.66 1.91 1.51
CA ARG A 455 8.93 1.57 2.16
C ARG A 455 9.90 2.75 2.20
N GLN A 456 9.93 3.61 1.18
CA GLN A 456 10.77 4.80 1.19
C GLN A 456 10.23 5.82 2.20
N LEU A 457 8.94 6.14 2.20
CA LEU A 457 8.40 7.16 3.11
C LEU A 457 8.46 6.77 4.60
N TRP A 458 8.35 5.48 4.91
CA TRP A 458 8.36 4.99 6.29
C TRP A 458 9.77 4.82 6.88
N LEU A 459 10.77 4.48 6.08
CA LEU A 459 12.18 4.41 6.52
C LEU A 459 12.90 5.79 6.49
N TYR A 460 12.43 6.76 5.70
CA TYR A 460 13.11 8.05 5.57
C TYR A 460 12.73 9.12 6.61
N GLY A 461 11.88 8.82 7.60
CA GLY A 461 11.51 9.81 8.61
C GLY A 461 11.01 11.14 8.01
N SER A 462 10.44 11.10 6.80
CA SER A 462 10.08 12.28 6.03
C SER A 462 8.58 12.47 6.08
N ASN A 463 8.16 13.42 6.91
CA ASN A 463 6.94 14.22 6.86
C ASN A 463 5.96 13.87 5.74
N PHE A 464 5.09 12.90 5.98
CA PHE A 464 3.76 12.94 5.41
C PHE A 464 2.87 13.67 6.44
N GLN A 465 2.84 15.00 6.32
CA GLN A 465 1.85 15.85 7.01
C GLN A 465 0.48 15.78 6.34
N GLY A 466 0.34 15.07 5.22
CA GLY A 466 -0.96 14.67 4.72
C GLY A 466 -1.44 13.48 5.53
N SER A 467 -2.60 13.57 6.16
CA SER A 467 -3.25 12.34 6.60
C SER A 467 -3.59 11.50 5.35
N PHE A 468 -3.64 10.17 5.44
CA PHE A 468 -4.32 9.35 4.41
C PHE A 468 -5.77 9.85 4.17
N ALA A 469 -6.34 10.59 5.13
CA ALA A 469 -7.61 11.29 4.95
C ALA A 469 -7.54 12.49 3.96
N GLU A 470 -6.40 13.14 3.74
CA GLU A 470 -6.25 14.16 2.68
C GLU A 470 -6.18 13.52 1.28
N PHE A 471 -5.61 12.31 1.19
CA PHE A 471 -5.63 11.51 -0.04
C PHE A 471 -7.04 10.96 -0.35
N GLU A 472 -7.76 10.45 0.65
CA GLU A 472 -9.15 9.98 0.49
C GLU A 472 -10.16 11.12 0.28
N GLN A 473 -9.97 12.29 0.92
CA GLN A 473 -10.82 13.47 0.66
C GLN A 473 -10.76 13.93 -0.81
N SER A 474 -9.65 13.66 -1.52
CA SER A 474 -9.53 13.96 -2.95
C SER A 474 -10.31 13.02 -3.88
N ARG A 475 -10.83 11.89 -3.37
CA ARG A 475 -11.37 10.79 -4.18
C ARG A 475 -12.89 10.58 -4.09
N HIS A 476 -13.62 11.32 -3.26
CA HIS A 476 -15.08 11.19 -3.26
C HIS A 476 -15.70 11.75 -4.56
N PRO A 477 -16.61 11.01 -5.23
CA PRO A 477 -17.02 11.31 -6.60
C PRO A 477 -18.05 12.44 -6.64
N ALA A 478 -17.62 13.63 -7.03
CA ALA A 478 -18.49 14.63 -7.65
C ALA A 478 -17.66 15.52 -8.59
N GLY A 479 -17.89 15.37 -9.91
CA GLY A 479 -17.53 16.28 -10.99
C GLY A 479 -16.28 17.15 -10.81
N VAL A 480 -15.18 16.74 -11.45
CA VAL A 480 -13.95 17.53 -11.58
C VAL A 480 -14.27 18.88 -12.23
N GLY A 481 -14.40 19.91 -11.40
CA GLY A 481 -14.24 21.31 -11.76
C GLY A 481 -12.97 21.81 -11.08
N ASP A 482 -12.09 22.41 -11.88
CA ASP A 482 -10.81 22.99 -11.50
C ASP A 482 -10.78 23.57 -10.08
N SER A 483 -9.79 23.15 -9.29
CA SER A 483 -9.35 23.87 -8.09
C SER A 483 -7.84 23.73 -7.98
N GLY A 484 -7.15 24.52 -8.80
CA GLY A 484 -5.74 24.81 -8.61
C GLY A 484 -5.54 25.61 -7.32
N ILE A 485 -4.73 25.08 -6.42
CA ILE A 485 -4.21 25.84 -5.27
C ILE A 485 -3.14 26.79 -5.81
N TRP A 486 -3.56 28.03 -6.07
CA TRP A 486 -2.67 29.18 -6.13
C TRP A 486 -2.42 29.65 -4.69
N SER A 487 -1.28 29.28 -4.10
CA SER A 487 -0.74 30.02 -2.95
C SER A 487 0.08 31.19 -3.49
N GLY A 488 -0.53 32.38 -3.55
CA GLY A 488 0.18 33.61 -3.82
C GLY A 488 0.96 34.06 -2.59
N GLU A 489 2.28 33.91 -2.62
CA GLU A 489 3.20 34.92 -2.08
C GLU A 489 4.44 34.99 -2.98
N SER A 490 4.60 36.14 -3.62
CA SER A 490 5.73 36.50 -4.45
C SER A 490 7.03 36.52 -3.63
N ARG A 491 7.97 35.63 -3.94
CA ARG A 491 9.40 35.89 -3.71
C ARG A 491 10.12 35.92 -5.04
N SER A 492 10.40 37.14 -5.49
CA SER A 492 11.32 37.45 -6.57
C SER A 492 12.71 36.90 -6.27
N ILE A 493 13.22 36.02 -7.12
CA ILE A 493 14.67 35.85 -7.31
C ILE A 493 14.95 36.11 -8.78
N ALA A 494 15.48 37.30 -9.06
CA ALA A 494 16.00 37.66 -10.36
C ALA A 494 17.33 36.90 -10.59
N TRP A 495 17.50 36.32 -11.78
CA TRP A 495 18.82 36.00 -12.32
C TRP A 495 18.98 36.69 -13.66
N GLN A 496 19.98 37.57 -13.72
CA GLN A 496 20.38 38.35 -14.87
C GLN A 496 20.96 37.46 -15.98
N ASP A 497 20.67 37.87 -17.21
CA ASP A 497 21.16 37.30 -18.46
C ASP A 497 22.58 37.80 -18.74
N GLU A 498 23.57 36.90 -18.77
CA GLU A 498 24.91 37.16 -19.32
C GLU A 498 25.39 35.99 -20.21
N GLY A 499 25.09 36.09 -21.50
CA GLY A 499 26.10 36.00 -22.57
C GLY A 499 26.68 34.64 -23.01
N LYS A 500 26.09 34.08 -24.10
CA LYS A 500 26.69 33.19 -25.16
C LYS A 500 27.14 31.77 -24.68
N LYS A 501 26.88 30.64 -25.37
CA LYS A 501 26.81 30.33 -26.81
C LYS A 501 26.22 28.91 -26.99
N GLY A 502 25.25 28.72 -27.90
CA GLY A 502 24.85 27.39 -28.41
C GLY A 502 23.34 27.17 -28.56
N SER A 503 22.68 27.82 -29.53
CA SER A 503 21.24 27.65 -29.77
C SER A 503 20.90 26.23 -30.28
N PRO A 504 19.85 25.56 -29.76
CA PRO A 504 19.29 24.35 -30.36
C PRO A 504 18.44 24.66 -31.61
N THR A 505 18.36 23.71 -32.54
CA THR A 505 17.58 23.80 -33.78
C THR A 505 16.14 23.35 -33.51
N VAL A 506 15.17 24.24 -33.74
CA VAL A 506 13.73 23.96 -33.59
C VAL A 506 13.13 23.66 -34.97
N TYR A 507 12.37 22.58 -35.10
CA TYR A 507 11.63 22.24 -36.33
C TYR A 507 10.14 22.47 -36.13
N HIS A 508 9.50 23.19 -37.07
CA HIS A 508 8.06 23.46 -37.06
C HIS A 508 7.32 22.54 -38.04
N ILE A 509 6.21 21.94 -37.60
CA ILE A 509 5.29 21.16 -38.45
C ILE A 509 4.10 22.06 -38.86
N PRO A 510 3.79 22.23 -40.16
CA PRO A 510 2.69 23.08 -40.61
C PRO A 510 1.29 22.51 -40.28
N ALA A 511 0.38 23.37 -39.84
CA ALA A 511 -0.98 23.03 -39.37
C ALA A 511 -1.96 22.50 -40.44
N THR A 512 -1.58 22.47 -41.72
CA THR A 512 -2.49 22.14 -42.83
C THR A 512 -2.71 20.64 -43.07
N ALA A 513 -2.09 19.76 -42.29
CA ALA A 513 -2.23 18.30 -42.42
C ALA A 513 -3.33 17.67 -41.55
N ALA A 514 -4.08 18.45 -40.75
CA ALA A 514 -4.91 17.93 -39.65
C ALA A 514 -6.44 17.86 -39.89
N TRP A 515 -6.95 18.18 -41.09
CA TRP A 515 -8.41 18.20 -41.32
C TRP A 515 -8.90 17.24 -42.39
N SER A 516 -9.18 16.01 -41.98
CA SER A 516 -10.37 15.23 -42.34
C SER A 516 -10.37 13.97 -41.48
N ILE A 517 -11.54 13.40 -41.16
CA ILE A 517 -11.77 12.19 -40.34
C ILE A 517 -12.25 12.46 -38.90
N GLU A 518 -13.14 13.43 -38.71
CA GLU A 518 -14.14 13.37 -37.63
C GLU A 518 -15.51 13.81 -38.17
N LYS A 519 -16.24 12.86 -38.76
CA LYS A 519 -17.72 12.85 -38.87
C LYS A 519 -18.13 11.60 -39.64
N LYS A 520 -18.21 10.45 -38.95
CA LYS A 520 -19.04 9.29 -39.35
C LYS A 520 -18.99 8.14 -38.32
N VAL A 521 -19.33 8.40 -37.05
CA VAL A 521 -19.82 7.33 -36.15
C VAL A 521 -20.89 7.89 -35.23
N ALA A 522 -22.04 8.23 -35.81
CA ALA A 522 -23.30 8.39 -35.08
C ALA A 522 -24.45 8.43 -36.10
N ALA A 523 -24.80 7.28 -36.67
CA ALA A 523 -26.14 6.99 -37.17
C ALA A 523 -26.22 5.57 -37.74
N ASN A 524 -27.20 4.82 -37.23
CA ASN A 524 -27.87 3.66 -37.82
C ASN A 524 -27.34 2.26 -37.52
N ALA A 525 -28.20 1.53 -36.80
CA ALA A 525 -28.23 0.09 -36.63
C ALA A 525 -28.55 -0.67 -37.94
N ARG A 526 -28.31 -1.99 -37.88
CA ARG A 526 -28.82 -3.10 -38.70
C ARG A 526 -28.12 -3.46 -40.03
N SER A 527 -27.97 -4.79 -40.15
CA SER A 527 -27.95 -5.68 -41.33
C SER A 527 -26.77 -5.68 -42.30
N ASP A 528 -26.19 -6.89 -42.43
CA ASP A 528 -25.76 -7.58 -43.64
C ASP A 528 -24.84 -6.93 -44.70
N LYS A 529 -23.75 -7.69 -44.95
CA LYS A 529 -23.14 -8.05 -46.25
C LYS A 529 -22.07 -7.15 -46.92
N THR A 530 -21.16 -7.91 -47.53
CA THR A 530 -20.23 -7.69 -48.66
C THR A 530 -18.91 -6.93 -48.47
N THR A 531 -17.84 -7.73 -48.60
CA THR A 531 -16.52 -7.48 -49.22
C THR A 531 -16.49 -6.37 -50.28
N GLU A 532 -15.43 -5.55 -50.25
CA GLU A 532 -14.70 -5.16 -51.47
C GLU A 532 -13.24 -4.76 -51.17
N SER A 533 -12.37 -5.21 -52.07
CA SER A 533 -10.92 -5.20 -52.01
C SER A 533 -10.36 -3.95 -52.69
N LEU A 534 -9.24 -3.42 -52.20
CA LEU A 534 -8.34 -2.61 -53.02
C LEU A 534 -6.88 -2.96 -52.71
N SER A 535 -6.23 -3.48 -53.74
CA SER A 535 -4.86 -3.98 -53.80
C SER A 535 -3.98 -3.05 -54.65
N VAL A 536 -2.66 -3.24 -54.51
CA VAL A 536 -1.54 -2.91 -55.43
C VAL A 536 -0.90 -1.53 -55.24
N VAL A 537 0.44 -1.32 -55.25
CA VAL A 537 1.70 -2.12 -55.24
C VAL A 537 2.83 -1.12 -54.93
N GLY A 538 3.93 -1.58 -54.33
CA GLY A 538 5.20 -0.84 -54.32
C GLY A 538 6.29 -1.43 -53.41
N GLN A 539 6.91 -2.53 -53.84
CA GLN A 539 8.25 -3.02 -53.42
C GLN A 539 9.31 -1.91 -53.59
N ALA A 540 10.49 -1.88 -52.96
CA ALA A 540 11.23 -2.64 -51.96
C ALA A 540 12.19 -1.59 -51.30
N GLU A 541 12.89 -1.83 -50.19
CA GLU A 541 14.17 -2.53 -50.18
C GLU A 541 14.63 -2.63 -48.71
N ASN A 542 15.01 -3.84 -48.32
CA ASN A 542 15.96 -4.18 -47.25
C ASN A 542 15.91 -3.41 -45.92
N GLY A 543 15.45 -4.10 -44.88
CA GLY A 543 15.82 -3.77 -43.50
C GLY A 543 14.71 -4.10 -42.52
N SER A 544 14.61 -5.36 -42.13
CA SER A 544 13.73 -5.86 -41.08
C SER A 544 13.78 -4.96 -39.85
N ALA A 545 12.63 -4.38 -39.47
CA ALA A 545 12.47 -3.76 -38.16
C ALA A 545 12.46 -4.89 -37.10
N ASN A 546 13.56 -5.02 -36.37
CA ASN A 546 13.62 -5.86 -35.17
C ASN A 546 13.05 -5.04 -34.01
N TYR A 547 11.92 -5.48 -33.46
CA TYR A 547 11.39 -4.96 -32.21
C TYR A 547 12.27 -5.47 -31.05
N VAL A 548 12.80 -4.56 -30.24
CA VAL A 548 13.43 -4.92 -28.96
C VAL A 548 12.36 -4.77 -27.88
N THR A 549 11.80 -5.89 -27.46
CA THR A 549 11.24 -6.05 -26.11
C THR A 549 12.36 -6.56 -25.22
N SER A 550 12.53 -6.02 -24.01
CA SER A 550 13.22 -6.74 -22.93
C SER A 550 12.48 -8.08 -22.72
N ASN A 551 13.01 -9.29 -22.89
CA ASN A 551 14.34 -9.88 -23.13
C ASN A 551 14.09 -11.25 -23.84
N PRO A 552 14.98 -11.83 -24.68
CA PRO A 552 15.55 -13.15 -24.31
C PRO A 552 16.89 -13.56 -24.97
N HIS A 553 17.71 -14.39 -24.30
CA HIS A 553 18.68 -15.29 -24.96
C HIS A 553 19.04 -16.50 -24.05
N PRO A 554 19.45 -17.70 -24.56
CA PRO A 554 19.68 -18.13 -25.95
C PRO A 554 19.03 -19.48 -26.37
N GLY A 555 18.89 -19.74 -27.69
CA GLY A 555 18.99 -21.10 -28.27
C GLY A 555 17.75 -21.77 -28.91
N ASN A 556 17.65 -21.66 -30.24
CA ASN A 556 17.08 -22.58 -31.25
C ASN A 556 15.65 -23.18 -31.16
N GLY A 557 14.85 -22.92 -32.20
CA GLY A 557 13.88 -23.90 -32.75
C GLY A 557 12.58 -23.31 -33.30
N PHE A 558 12.44 -23.27 -34.62
CA PHE A 558 11.28 -22.81 -35.40
C PHE A 558 9.96 -23.54 -35.08
N GLY A 559 8.80 -22.86 -35.25
CA GLY A 559 7.54 -23.53 -35.58
C GLY A 559 6.22 -22.83 -35.22
N ASN A 560 5.74 -21.97 -36.13
CA ASN A 560 4.39 -21.43 -36.37
C ASN A 560 3.14 -21.90 -35.56
N ASN A 561 2.26 -20.90 -35.38
CA ASN A 561 0.77 -20.91 -35.31
C ASN A 561 0.11 -20.83 -33.93
N VAL A 562 -0.36 -19.64 -33.52
CA VAL A 562 -1.74 -19.45 -32.99
C VAL A 562 -2.28 -18.07 -33.37
N LYS A 563 -3.51 -18.06 -33.85
CA LYS A 563 -4.34 -16.92 -34.25
C LYS A 563 -4.94 -16.20 -33.03
N ASN A 564 -4.77 -14.89 -32.98
CA ASN A 564 -5.83 -13.86 -32.85
C ASN A 564 -6.93 -14.06 -31.78
N SER A 565 -6.78 -13.39 -30.63
CA SER A 565 -7.90 -12.78 -29.89
C SER A 565 -7.63 -11.28 -29.77
N GLN A 566 -8.50 -10.47 -30.39
CA GLN A 566 -8.36 -9.03 -30.55
C GLN A 566 -8.92 -8.29 -29.34
N PHE A 567 -8.07 -7.49 -28.66
CA PHE A 567 -8.48 -6.34 -27.87
C PHE A 567 -8.08 -5.03 -28.56
N ASN A 568 -8.87 -4.01 -28.27
CA ASN A 568 -9.02 -2.76 -28.99
C ASN A 568 -7.90 -1.75 -28.63
N GLY A 569 -6.73 -1.86 -29.28
CA GLY A 569 -5.58 -0.97 -29.07
C GLY A 569 -5.30 0.04 -30.19
N LYS A 570 -6.22 0.30 -31.12
CA LYS A 570 -5.86 0.98 -32.40
C LYS A 570 -5.70 2.51 -32.36
N ALA A 571 -6.02 3.22 -31.28
CA ALA A 571 -5.98 4.69 -31.28
C ALA A 571 -4.61 5.30 -30.88
N GLN A 572 -3.80 4.62 -30.06
CA GLN A 572 -2.52 5.18 -29.59
C GLN A 572 -1.34 4.84 -30.50
N TYR A 573 -1.34 3.67 -31.15
CA TYR A 573 -0.20 3.25 -31.99
C TYR A 573 -0.14 3.96 -33.34
N SER A 574 -1.23 4.59 -33.83
CA SER A 574 -1.21 5.25 -35.15
C SER A 574 -0.52 6.62 -35.17
N ARG A 575 -0.26 7.26 -34.01
CA ARG A 575 0.43 8.56 -33.95
C ARG A 575 1.95 8.43 -33.97
N ILE A 576 2.48 7.36 -33.37
CA ILE A 576 3.93 7.12 -33.23
C ILE A 576 4.58 6.87 -34.60
N ASP A 577 3.95 6.05 -35.46
CA ASP A 577 4.47 5.75 -36.80
C ASP A 577 4.42 6.93 -37.77
N GLN A 578 3.53 7.91 -37.55
CA GLN A 578 3.32 9.01 -38.50
C GLN A 578 4.32 10.16 -38.35
N HIS A 579 5.03 10.26 -37.21
CA HIS A 579 5.92 11.38 -36.89
C HIS A 579 7.41 11.08 -37.13
N ALA A 580 7.80 9.80 -37.18
CA ALA A 580 9.19 9.37 -37.41
C ALA A 580 9.78 9.84 -38.76
N LYS A 581 8.93 10.07 -39.77
CA LYS A 581 9.34 10.54 -41.10
C LYS A 581 9.86 11.98 -41.16
N TYR A 582 9.57 12.79 -40.13
CA TYR A 582 9.99 14.19 -40.04
C TYR A 582 11.30 14.39 -39.27
N LEU A 583 11.91 13.32 -38.74
CA LEU A 583 13.22 13.36 -38.10
C LEU A 583 14.36 13.40 -39.14
N PRO A 584 15.43 14.19 -38.92
CA PRO A 584 16.62 14.16 -39.77
C PRO A 584 17.21 12.74 -39.84
N VAL A 585 17.85 12.39 -40.96
CA VAL A 585 18.31 11.01 -41.26
C VAL A 585 19.16 10.39 -40.14
N GLY A 586 19.91 11.21 -39.37
CA GLY A 586 20.72 10.75 -38.23
C GLY A 586 19.98 10.41 -36.92
N TYR A 587 18.67 10.69 -36.82
CA TYR A 587 17.85 10.48 -35.61
C TYR A 587 16.71 9.47 -35.81
N ARG A 588 16.68 8.79 -36.96
CA ARG A 588 15.67 7.75 -37.27
C ARG A 588 15.88 6.43 -36.51
N HIS A 589 16.90 6.35 -35.66
CA HIS A 589 17.29 5.17 -34.88
C HIS A 589 17.07 5.33 -33.36
N ILE A 590 16.29 6.33 -32.91
CA ILE A 590 15.97 6.52 -31.49
C ILE A 590 14.98 5.44 -31.04
N VAL A 591 15.32 4.71 -29.96
CA VAL A 591 14.61 3.51 -29.48
C VAL A 591 13.75 3.77 -28.23
N GLY A 592 13.55 5.04 -27.84
CA GLY A 592 12.72 5.40 -26.70
C GLY A 592 12.00 6.73 -26.92
N PHE A 593 10.69 6.73 -26.71
CA PHE A 593 9.86 7.93 -26.69
C PHE A 593 9.33 8.13 -25.27
N VAL A 594 9.49 9.34 -24.73
CA VAL A 594 8.79 9.77 -23.51
C VAL A 594 7.70 10.73 -23.93
N LEU A 595 6.44 10.36 -23.68
CA LEU A 595 5.28 11.21 -23.91
C LEU A 595 5.13 12.16 -22.71
N GLY A 596 5.61 13.39 -22.86
CA GLY A 596 5.37 14.45 -21.86
C GLY A 596 3.98 15.05 -22.07
N HIS A 597 3.00 14.59 -21.29
CA HIS A 597 1.76 15.36 -21.08
C HIS A 597 2.02 16.51 -20.10
N ILE A 598 1.30 17.62 -20.27
CA ILE A 598 1.39 18.83 -19.44
C ILE A 598 1.01 18.56 -17.96
N TYR A 599 0.51 17.36 -17.66
CA TYR A 599 0.14 16.89 -16.32
C TYR A 599 1.20 16.01 -15.63
N TYR A 600 2.35 15.73 -16.26
CA TYR A 600 3.42 15.01 -15.58
C TYR A 600 4.24 15.94 -14.69
N ASP A 601 4.42 15.51 -13.44
CA ASP A 601 5.33 16.09 -12.47
C ASP A 601 6.73 16.22 -13.09
N ARG A 602 7.35 17.40 -12.93
CA ARG A 602 8.69 17.71 -13.43
C ARG A 602 9.75 16.74 -12.88
N THR A 603 9.53 16.17 -11.71
CA THR A 603 10.43 15.15 -11.11
C THR A 603 10.37 13.82 -11.85
N PHE A 604 9.22 13.44 -12.40
CA PHE A 604 9.03 12.18 -13.14
C PHE A 604 9.79 12.21 -14.47
N VAL A 605 9.63 13.30 -15.23
CA VAL A 605 10.36 13.51 -16.50
C VAL A 605 11.87 13.59 -16.27
N ALA A 606 12.31 14.23 -15.18
CA ALA A 606 13.73 14.30 -14.82
C ALA A 606 14.32 12.93 -14.45
N LYS A 607 13.55 12.06 -13.79
CA LYS A 607 13.97 10.71 -13.39
C LYS A 607 14.15 9.79 -14.59
N ASP A 608 13.21 9.78 -15.53
CA ASP A 608 13.30 8.96 -16.74
C ASP A 608 14.43 9.42 -17.68
N ILE A 609 14.66 10.73 -17.75
CA ILE A 609 15.82 11.30 -18.47
C ILE A 609 17.13 10.86 -17.82
N ASN A 610 17.22 10.89 -16.48
CA ASN A 610 18.42 10.47 -15.77
C ASN A 610 18.71 8.97 -15.94
N ILE A 611 17.68 8.12 -15.95
CA ILE A 611 17.81 6.68 -16.22
C ILE A 611 18.30 6.45 -17.65
N ALA A 612 17.71 7.13 -18.64
CA ALA A 612 18.12 6.99 -20.04
C ALA A 612 19.55 7.50 -20.32
N ILE A 613 19.99 8.55 -19.62
CA ILE A 613 21.36 9.07 -19.67
C ILE A 613 22.35 8.09 -19.01
N GLN A 614 21.99 7.48 -17.88
CA GLN A 614 22.82 6.46 -17.22
C GLN A 614 23.00 5.19 -18.06
N CYS A 615 22.05 4.90 -18.96
CA CYS A 615 22.09 3.77 -19.87
C CYS A 615 22.64 4.08 -21.28
N ASP A 616 23.20 5.27 -21.49
CA ASP A 616 23.88 5.71 -22.73
C ASP A 616 23.02 5.73 -24.02
N TYR A 617 21.71 5.95 -23.89
CA TYR A 617 20.80 6.07 -25.04
C TYR A 617 20.68 7.52 -25.55
N LYS A 618 20.52 7.70 -26.87
CA LYS A 618 20.07 8.99 -27.46
C LYS A 618 18.56 9.13 -27.29
N VAL A 619 18.09 10.22 -26.68
CA VAL A 619 16.66 10.44 -26.35
C VAL A 619 16.09 11.61 -27.14
N ALA A 620 14.91 11.43 -27.75
CA ALA A 620 14.10 12.52 -28.29
C ALA A 620 12.84 12.68 -27.44
N ILE A 621 12.54 13.93 -27.05
CA ILE A 621 11.37 14.28 -26.24
C ILE A 621 10.37 14.97 -27.16
N ILE A 622 9.15 14.45 -27.21
CA ILE A 622 8.04 15.05 -27.94
C ILE A 622 7.10 15.67 -26.91
N VAL A 623 6.92 16.99 -26.98
CA VAL A 623 5.99 17.73 -26.11
C VAL A 623 4.78 18.13 -26.95
N GLY A 624 3.64 17.50 -26.69
CA GLY A 624 2.37 17.85 -27.32
C GLY A 624 1.63 18.88 -26.49
N GLU A 625 1.27 20.02 -27.08
CA GLU A 625 0.34 20.99 -26.47
C GLU A 625 -1.09 20.62 -26.88
N MET A 626 -1.98 20.33 -25.92
CA MET A 626 -3.36 19.91 -26.22
C MET A 626 -4.28 21.04 -26.75
N HIS A 627 -3.78 22.26 -26.92
CA HIS A 627 -4.58 23.40 -27.36
C HIS A 627 -4.07 24.01 -28.66
N GLY A 628 -4.17 23.27 -29.76
CA GLY A 628 -4.22 23.82 -31.13
C GLY A 628 -2.99 24.57 -31.65
N ALA A 629 -1.91 24.66 -30.88
CA ALA A 629 -0.61 25.16 -31.32
C ALA A 629 0.30 23.94 -31.53
N GLY A 630 0.77 23.72 -32.76
CA GLY A 630 1.33 22.44 -33.20
C GLY A 630 2.45 21.85 -32.34
N ASP A 631 2.62 20.53 -32.47
CA ASP A 631 3.58 19.73 -31.71
C ASP A 631 5.02 20.26 -31.83
N LYS A 632 5.75 20.28 -30.70
CA LYS A 632 7.18 20.61 -30.65
C LYS A 632 8.00 19.35 -30.35
N VAL A 633 9.01 19.09 -31.17
CA VAL A 633 9.98 18.00 -30.95
C VAL A 633 11.30 18.61 -30.49
N ILE A 634 11.78 18.20 -29.32
CA ILE A 634 13.06 18.62 -28.76
C ILE A 634 13.99 17.41 -28.72
N VAL A 635 15.13 17.53 -29.40
CA VAL A 635 16.14 16.46 -29.46
C VAL A 635 17.28 16.81 -28.50
N TYR A 636 17.58 15.91 -27.55
CA TYR A 636 18.68 16.08 -26.60
C TYR A 636 19.91 15.27 -27.02
N GLU A 637 21.10 15.83 -26.78
CA GLU A 637 22.38 15.14 -27.01
C GLU A 637 23.25 15.28 -25.76
N LYS A 638 23.99 14.21 -25.43
CA LYS A 638 24.74 13.95 -24.18
C LYS A 638 25.68 15.08 -23.71
N ASP A 639 25.99 16.04 -24.57
CA ASP A 639 27.01 17.06 -24.33
C ASP A 639 26.47 18.51 -24.33
N LYS A 640 25.15 18.72 -24.16
CA LYS A 640 24.55 20.06 -24.05
C LYS A 640 23.88 20.29 -22.69
N PRO A 641 24.01 21.49 -22.10
CA PRO A 641 23.37 21.80 -20.81
C PRO A 641 21.84 21.74 -20.92
N LEU A 642 21.19 21.28 -19.83
CA LEU A 642 19.74 21.25 -19.68
C LEU A 642 19.14 22.67 -19.85
N PRO A 643 17.92 22.81 -20.40
CA PRO A 643 17.26 24.10 -20.53
C PRO A 643 17.09 24.74 -19.14
N ARG A 644 17.53 25.99 -18.98
CA ARG A 644 17.01 26.86 -17.92
C ARG A 644 15.65 27.37 -18.39
N TYR A 645 14.59 27.10 -17.63
CA TYR A 645 13.29 27.74 -17.77
C TYR A 645 13.26 29.04 -16.97
#